data_AF-A0A3A8TNG8-F1
#
_entry.id   AF-A0A3A8TNG8-F1
#
_cell.length_a   1.000
_cell.length_b   1.000
_cell.length_c   1.000
_cell.angle_alpha   90.00
_cell.angle_beta   90.00
_cell.angle_gamma   90.00
#
_symmetry.space_group_name_H-M   'P 1'
#
loop_
_entity.id
_entity.type
_entity.pdbx_description
1 polymer ?
#
loop_
_entity_poly.entity_id
_entity_poly.type
_entity_poly.pdbx_seq_one_letter_code
_entity_poly.pdbx_strand_id
1 'polypeptide(L)'
;MPATGLPRAVRPGCAISRLEHHRLKRHTLQLMLGVIALLPWTRQAHAADWEDLIVPSTFRQGHYDPANPTVAPRGVYVAPYSINTGETPTFYIQSPECFRLRIYRLGWYGGAGAQVVHDSDTAPATTYGPISQPRCGTETPTTAPNYLAIRQQEVDYGLVECAWSNPVQPSVGTLSSGVYFVRITPKVTSPKETLATFVVRDDASTDRLIIVNPTTTEVYNPWGETLHTSTTAQPCEGWPSCPWRGMYAYERATKVSMARPSWNVPTHFKTDVPLLRYLEKNDLPYTVATDYDVSRFSSLLTSRRSAIISGHGEYWDMNTRNRLESFVAGGGNLVAMAGNTGYWQIRYEASTTGNPGPIIVGYKDNATDTTTPSSTCRPGVTVPASRPDCSDPMLSVNPSLTTTWFRAPPVHKPEQELLGVQYPIDPAGNTFELPLTFFTDTVAARPSLGTGITATGNTLIGSYVSSQNVYVGNLGWEADSIHPNQLFRIDPTACVLPLGQGKFSDDPKWALDNPTPFGNEFTHLVLYRPKATSGHVVAGMSMLWSWGLDDWATLHPLGGPIVPRVDPRLQQFTRNLLVSSDGAGFGTDCDRGVDFDVWFGDAFTDTKADGNTAPSGGDGSPVEMIVKERDYPGRWGSVALEKQAGSLKLVPTFKEVARLTDWAVGSNAYNLFLADVNGDGKKDLIAQSRVNGTFDVALSNGDRFVPGSTSWLTGWAVGSAYDVFAADLDADGKADLVAKERTAPGTWYVALNTGTQFVPASSSWLTGWAVSSSAYDLFVADVNGDHKADLVAKERTGSGLWYVALNTGSGFTAQPGSLAGFGVPSADHDLFVADVNGDGKADLVAKEHTGTQAWKVALGTGTGFVPQTSAWLTSWATSSSAYRLFVADMDGDGKADLVARERTSPGAWYVAPSSGSAFVPQTARLDAR
;
A
#
# COMPACT_ATOMS: atom_id res chain seq x y z
N MET A 1 71.98 -23.60 27.30
CA MET A 1 70.64 -23.22 26.80
C MET A 1 69.91 -22.47 27.90
N PRO A 2 69.56 -21.20 27.74
CA PRO A 2 68.56 -20.51 28.56
C PRO A 2 67.20 -20.44 27.86
N ALA A 3 66.12 -20.17 28.60
CA ALA A 3 64.76 -20.16 28.08
C ALA A 3 64.43 -18.93 27.22
N THR A 4 63.53 -19.10 26.24
CA THR A 4 63.02 -18.03 25.38
C THR A 4 61.91 -17.23 26.07
N GLY A 5 62.08 -15.91 26.16
CA GLY A 5 61.03 -15.00 26.62
C GLY A 5 59.99 -14.72 25.53
N LEU A 6 58.70 -14.77 25.88
CA LEU A 6 57.60 -14.33 25.01
C LEU A 6 57.61 -12.79 24.88
N PRO A 7 57.70 -12.22 23.66
CA PRO A 7 57.62 -10.78 23.48
C PRO A 7 56.18 -10.28 23.63
N ARG A 8 55.87 -9.58 24.73
CA ARG A 8 54.68 -8.72 24.79
C ARG A 8 54.84 -7.58 23.79
N ALA A 9 54.12 -7.64 22.67
CA ALA A 9 54.14 -6.63 21.62
C ALA A 9 53.42 -5.33 22.03
N VAL A 10 54.06 -4.54 22.90
CA VAL A 10 53.65 -3.17 23.20
C VAL A 10 53.95 -2.30 21.97
N ARG A 11 52.91 -1.92 21.21
CA ARG A 11 53.06 -0.90 20.15
C ARG A 11 53.39 0.45 20.82
N PRO A 12 54.52 1.10 20.49
CA PRO A 12 54.88 2.38 21.10
C PRO A 12 53.95 3.50 20.60
N GLY A 13 53.46 4.35 21.51
CA GLY A 13 52.69 5.55 21.14
C GLY A 13 51.78 6.12 22.23
N CYS A 14 51.06 5.27 22.98
CA CYS A 14 49.97 5.71 23.85
C CYS A 14 50.30 5.82 25.35
N ALA A 15 51.44 6.45 25.68
CA ALA A 15 51.79 6.77 27.05
C ALA A 15 51.14 8.09 27.51
N ILE A 16 49.89 8.03 27.97
CA ILE A 16 49.25 9.17 28.64
C ILE A 16 49.68 9.15 30.11
N SER A 17 50.34 10.21 30.57
CA SER A 17 50.65 10.38 31.99
C SER A 17 49.37 10.56 32.80
N ARG A 18 49.25 9.81 33.90
CA ARG A 18 48.21 10.07 34.90
C ARG A 18 48.51 11.37 35.65
N LEU A 19 48.10 12.49 35.07
CA LEU A 19 47.93 13.73 35.83
C LEU A 19 46.67 13.60 36.67
N GLU A 20 46.86 13.35 37.97
CA GLU A 20 45.76 13.30 38.93
C GLU A 20 45.15 14.70 39.10
N HIS A 21 44.02 14.96 38.44
CA HIS A 21 43.24 16.15 38.70
C HIS A 21 42.63 16.09 40.11
N HIS A 22 43.35 16.65 41.09
CA HIS A 22 42.83 16.93 42.42
C HIS A 22 41.54 17.79 42.33
N ARG A 23 40.37 17.14 42.40
CA ARG A 23 39.11 17.84 42.67
C ARG A 23 39.17 18.37 44.11
N LEU A 24 39.28 19.69 44.28
CA LEU A 24 39.18 20.32 45.60
C LEU A 24 37.82 20.01 46.22
N LYS A 25 37.82 19.22 47.31
CA LYS A 25 36.66 19.14 48.20
C LYS A 25 36.52 20.47 48.94
N ARG A 26 35.53 21.30 48.57
CA ARG A 26 34.98 22.28 49.51
C ARG A 26 34.13 21.52 50.54
N HIS A 27 34.35 21.80 51.82
CA HIS A 27 33.54 21.30 52.93
C HIS A 27 33.15 22.49 53.80
N THR A 28 31.86 22.81 53.82
CA THR A 28 31.28 23.71 54.83
C THR A 28 29.83 23.34 55.08
N LEU A 29 29.62 22.66 56.21
CA LEU A 29 28.49 22.75 57.12
C LEU A 29 27.09 23.06 56.58
N GLN A 30 26.17 22.10 56.73
CA GLN A 30 25.07 22.26 57.68
C GLN A 30 24.60 20.89 58.22
N LEU A 31 23.96 20.88 59.38
CA LEU A 31 23.82 19.67 60.22
C LEU A 31 22.57 19.81 61.09
N MET A 32 21.60 18.88 60.98
CA MET A 32 20.81 18.25 62.08
C MET A 32 19.49 17.61 61.61
N LEU A 33 19.23 16.40 62.14
CA LEU A 33 17.93 15.80 62.49
C LEU A 33 16.80 15.70 61.41
N GLY A 34 16.20 14.53 61.14
CA GLY A 34 16.42 13.21 61.73
C GLY A 34 15.36 12.17 61.31
N VAL A 35 15.26 11.08 62.08
CA VAL A 35 14.40 9.88 61.88
C VAL A 35 14.86 8.92 60.75
N ILE A 36 14.97 7.64 61.11
CA ILE A 36 15.32 6.52 60.22
C ILE A 36 14.05 5.69 59.97
N ALA A 37 13.77 5.38 58.70
CA ALA A 37 12.86 4.31 58.31
C ALA A 37 13.61 3.33 57.39
N LEU A 38 13.47 2.03 57.62
CA LEU A 38 14.19 0.99 56.89
C LEU A 38 13.45 0.62 55.61
N LEU A 39 14.04 0.95 54.46
CA LEU A 39 13.68 0.44 53.14
C LEU A 39 14.94 0.02 52.37
N PRO A 40 14.89 -1.04 51.53
CA PRO A 40 16.04 -1.55 50.82
C PRO A 40 16.53 -0.53 49.77
N TRP A 41 17.83 -0.22 49.78
CA TRP A 41 18.45 0.72 48.86
C TRP A 41 18.56 0.16 47.42
N THR A 42 17.53 0.36 46.61
CA THR A 42 17.74 0.52 45.17
C THR A 42 18.48 1.84 44.93
N ARG A 43 19.69 1.79 44.35
CA ARG A 43 20.40 3.01 43.95
C ARG A 43 19.65 3.68 42.79
N GLN A 44 18.81 4.67 43.07
CA GLN A 44 18.47 5.67 42.07
C GLN A 44 19.75 6.47 41.74
N ALA A 45 20.05 6.62 40.45
CA ALA A 45 21.20 7.40 40.02
C ALA A 45 20.99 8.89 40.36
N HIS A 46 21.97 9.52 41.02
CA HIS A 46 21.95 10.96 41.22
C HIS A 46 22.35 11.67 39.92
N ALA A 47 21.72 12.80 39.63
CA ALA A 47 21.81 13.52 38.34
C ALA A 47 23.15 14.26 38.11
N ALA A 48 24.27 13.52 38.14
CA ALA A 48 25.62 14.03 37.89
C ALA A 48 26.39 13.24 36.80
N ASP A 49 26.07 11.95 36.61
CA ASP A 49 26.84 11.05 35.73
C ASP A 49 26.18 10.91 34.34
N TRP A 50 26.45 11.89 33.47
CA TRP A 50 25.95 11.97 32.09
C TRP A 50 26.50 10.90 31.11
N GLU A 51 27.20 9.86 31.60
CA GLU A 51 27.53 8.66 30.80
C GLU A 51 26.55 7.49 31.02
N ASP A 52 25.67 7.55 32.03
CA ASP A 52 24.81 6.41 32.42
C ASP A 52 23.55 6.22 31.57
N LEU A 53 23.14 7.24 30.80
CA LEU A 53 21.99 7.14 29.87
C LEU A 53 22.45 7.36 28.42
N ILE A 54 22.58 6.27 27.67
CA ILE A 54 23.15 6.27 26.32
C ILE A 54 22.05 6.55 25.29
N VAL A 55 21.42 7.72 25.39
CA VAL A 55 20.39 8.18 24.44
C VAL A 55 21.00 8.99 23.29
N PRO A 56 20.42 8.98 22.07
CA PRO A 56 21.02 9.60 20.88
C PRO A 56 21.43 11.07 21.02
N SER A 57 20.74 11.85 21.86
CA SER A 57 21.04 13.25 22.15
C SER A 57 22.34 13.50 22.93
N THR A 58 22.95 12.46 23.51
CA THR A 58 24.22 12.57 24.26
C THR A 58 25.47 12.46 23.38
N PHE A 59 25.35 11.89 22.17
CA PHE A 59 26.49 11.66 21.29
C PHE A 59 27.03 12.96 20.68
N ARG A 60 28.36 13.12 20.70
CA ARG A 60 29.06 14.30 20.13
C ARG A 60 29.86 13.88 18.90
N GLN A 61 29.21 13.73 17.76
CA GLN A 61 29.85 13.14 16.57
C GLN A 61 30.98 14.04 15.99
N GLY A 62 32.07 13.38 15.60
CA GLY A 62 33.20 13.98 14.89
C GLY A 62 32.93 14.10 13.41
N HIS A 63 32.32 15.22 13.01
CA HIS A 63 32.12 15.57 11.60
C HIS A 63 33.45 15.76 10.84
N TYR A 64 33.46 15.36 9.56
CA TYR A 64 34.41 15.82 8.53
C TYR A 64 34.36 17.35 8.43
N ASP A 65 35.51 17.97 8.15
CA ASP A 65 35.58 19.37 7.76
C ASP A 65 35.78 19.44 6.23
N PRO A 66 34.71 19.66 5.44
CA PRO A 66 34.83 19.78 3.99
C PRO A 66 35.65 21.01 3.55
N ALA A 67 35.96 21.95 4.45
CA ALA A 67 36.84 23.09 4.17
C ALA A 67 38.34 22.80 4.43
N ASN A 68 38.70 21.68 5.07
CA ASN A 68 40.08 21.27 5.34
C ASN A 68 40.39 19.86 4.82
N PRO A 69 40.46 19.67 3.49
CA PRO A 69 40.58 18.34 2.87
C PRO A 69 41.94 17.65 3.05
N THR A 70 42.89 18.19 3.82
CA THR A 70 44.29 17.69 3.92
C THR A 70 44.54 16.72 5.07
N VAL A 71 43.54 16.46 5.92
CA VAL A 71 43.64 15.48 7.02
C VAL A 71 42.57 14.40 6.82
N ALA A 72 42.97 13.14 6.75
CA ALA A 72 42.04 12.01 6.66
C ALA A 72 41.15 11.96 7.93
N PRO A 73 39.82 12.17 7.81
CA PRO A 73 38.93 12.40 8.95
C PRO A 73 38.82 11.16 9.83
N ARG A 74 38.54 11.35 11.13
CA ARG A 74 38.19 10.23 12.02
C ARG A 74 36.97 9.52 11.47
N GLY A 75 37.04 8.20 11.42
CA GLY A 75 35.98 7.38 10.86
C GLY A 75 36.09 5.94 11.36
N VAL A 76 34.94 5.28 11.46
CA VAL A 76 34.85 3.85 11.72
C VAL A 76 33.70 3.27 10.90
N TYR A 77 33.90 2.07 10.37
CA TYR A 77 32.83 1.22 9.85
C TYR A 77 33.07 -0.24 10.28
N VAL A 78 32.04 -1.07 10.16
CA VAL A 78 32.10 -2.49 10.48
C VAL A 78 31.84 -3.29 9.20
N ALA A 79 32.76 -4.20 8.86
CA ALA A 79 32.60 -5.05 7.69
C ALA A 79 33.07 -6.48 8.05
N PRO A 80 32.22 -7.52 7.87
CA PRO A 80 30.82 -7.43 7.45
C PRO A 80 29.96 -6.69 8.50
N TYR A 81 28.87 -6.07 8.05
CA TYR A 81 27.93 -5.34 8.92
C TYR A 81 27.23 -6.28 9.92
N SER A 82 27.10 -7.55 9.58
CA SER A 82 26.52 -8.59 10.41
C SER A 82 27.44 -9.81 10.52
N ILE A 83 27.44 -10.41 11.70
CA ILE A 83 28.15 -11.64 12.07
C ILE A 83 27.19 -12.61 12.78
N ASN A 84 27.53 -13.88 12.90
CA ASN A 84 26.79 -14.87 13.69
C ASN A 84 27.34 -14.98 15.13
N THR A 85 26.59 -15.59 16.06
CA THR A 85 27.08 -15.88 17.42
C THR A 85 28.38 -16.68 17.39
N GLY A 86 29.42 -16.19 18.07
CA GLY A 86 30.74 -16.84 18.14
C GLY A 86 31.74 -16.38 17.08
N GLU A 87 31.33 -15.57 16.09
CA GLU A 87 32.24 -14.86 15.19
C GLU A 87 32.78 -13.57 15.83
N THR A 88 33.89 -13.04 15.29
CA THR A 88 34.56 -11.83 15.83
C THR A 88 34.24 -10.60 14.98
N PRO A 89 33.69 -9.51 15.55
CA PRO A 89 33.41 -8.29 14.81
C PRO A 89 34.71 -7.60 14.36
N THR A 90 34.68 -7.03 13.14
CA THR A 90 35.87 -6.53 12.43
C THR A 90 35.69 -5.05 12.09
N PHE A 91 36.45 -4.19 12.78
CA PHE A 91 36.29 -2.74 12.72
C PHE A 91 37.37 -2.08 11.87
N TYR A 92 36.95 -1.36 10.84
CA TYR A 92 37.85 -0.57 9.99
C TYR A 92 37.86 0.86 10.52
N ILE A 93 39.02 1.32 11.01
CA ILE A 93 39.16 2.56 11.78
C ILE A 93 40.27 3.44 11.20
N GLN A 94 39.97 4.74 11.09
CA GLN A 94 40.92 5.84 10.88
C GLN A 94 40.94 6.73 12.13
N SER A 95 42.11 6.90 12.75
CA SER A 95 42.30 7.84 13.87
C SER A 95 43.75 8.38 13.90
N PRO A 96 43.95 9.71 13.80
CA PRO A 96 45.28 10.30 13.89
C PRO A 96 45.88 10.31 15.30
N GLU A 97 45.13 9.88 16.32
CA GLU A 97 45.55 9.85 17.72
C GLU A 97 45.13 8.55 18.44
N CYS A 98 45.67 8.32 19.63
CA CYS A 98 45.27 7.23 20.50
C CYS A 98 43.80 7.34 20.91
N PHE A 99 43.07 6.21 20.92
CA PHE A 99 41.64 6.18 21.22
C PHE A 99 41.27 5.06 22.21
N ARG A 100 40.13 5.26 22.90
CA ARG A 100 39.41 4.22 23.63
C ARG A 100 38.37 3.61 22.69
N LEU A 101 38.31 2.29 22.62
CA LEU A 101 37.28 1.56 21.88
C LEU A 101 36.32 0.93 22.90
N ARG A 102 35.04 1.34 22.85
CA ARG A 102 33.96 0.71 23.62
C ARG A 102 32.97 0.05 22.65
N ILE A 103 32.55 -1.17 22.95
CA ILE A 103 31.46 -1.85 22.23
C ILE A 103 30.29 -2.00 23.20
N TYR A 104 29.10 -1.71 22.70
CA TYR A 104 27.85 -1.80 23.43
C TYR A 104 26.85 -2.68 22.68
N ARG A 105 26.08 -3.48 23.41
CA ARG A 105 24.83 -4.07 22.92
C ARG A 105 23.68 -3.11 23.26
N LEU A 106 22.77 -2.86 22.32
CA LEU A 106 21.57 -2.05 22.54
C LEU A 106 20.44 -2.92 23.11
N GLY A 107 19.64 -2.39 24.03
CA GLY A 107 18.62 -3.16 24.75
C GLY A 107 17.97 -2.39 25.92
N TRP A 108 17.10 -3.07 26.68
CA TRP A 108 16.36 -2.46 27.80
C TRP A 108 17.29 -2.10 28.97
N TYR A 109 18.00 -3.09 29.50
CA TYR A 109 18.97 -2.93 30.61
C TYR A 109 18.47 -2.10 31.79
N GLY A 110 17.25 -2.37 32.26
CA GLY A 110 16.63 -1.63 33.38
C GLY A 110 16.29 -0.17 33.06
N GLY A 111 16.29 0.20 31.77
CA GLY A 111 16.06 1.55 31.26
C GLY A 111 17.27 2.16 30.56
N ALA A 112 18.50 1.69 30.82
CA ALA A 112 19.74 2.34 30.40
C ALA A 112 19.95 2.44 28.87
N GLY A 113 19.33 1.55 28.08
CA GLY A 113 19.40 1.58 26.61
C GLY A 113 20.55 0.79 25.99
N ALA A 114 21.62 0.55 26.74
CA ALA A 114 22.76 -0.23 26.28
C ALA A 114 23.57 -0.84 27.43
N GLN A 115 24.33 -1.89 27.12
CA GLN A 115 25.30 -2.51 28.03
C GLN A 115 26.68 -2.54 27.37
N VAL A 116 27.72 -2.13 28.09
CA VAL A 116 29.13 -2.30 27.67
C VAL A 116 29.45 -3.79 27.62
N VAL A 117 29.84 -4.29 26.44
CA VAL A 117 30.35 -5.67 26.26
C VAL A 117 31.86 -5.73 26.06
N HIS A 118 32.50 -4.61 25.70
CA HIS A 118 33.95 -4.47 25.61
C HIS A 118 34.37 -3.02 25.87
N ASP A 119 35.50 -2.84 26.55
CA ASP A 119 36.14 -1.54 26.77
C ASP A 119 37.66 -1.72 26.81
N SER A 120 38.37 -1.07 25.88
CA SER A 120 39.82 -1.16 25.71
C SER A 120 40.63 -0.72 26.94
N ASP A 121 39.99 0.03 27.84
CA ASP A 121 40.63 0.60 29.03
C ASP A 121 40.45 -0.27 30.29
N THR A 122 39.59 -1.29 30.25
CA THR A 122 39.36 -2.23 31.38
C THR A 122 39.61 -3.70 31.03
N ALA A 123 39.60 -4.05 29.73
CA ALA A 123 40.31 -5.23 29.22
C ALA A 123 41.84 -5.11 29.49
N PRO A 124 42.67 -6.16 29.30
CA PRO A 124 44.12 -6.08 29.51
C PRO A 124 44.74 -4.92 28.70
N ALA A 125 45.06 -3.82 29.38
CA ALA A 125 44.89 -2.46 28.84
C ALA A 125 45.61 -2.17 27.51
N THR A 126 44.91 -2.38 26.39
CA THR A 126 45.33 -2.00 25.04
C THR A 126 44.62 -0.71 24.63
N THR A 127 45.13 0.43 25.09
CA THR A 127 44.81 1.70 24.42
C THR A 127 45.28 1.60 22.97
N TYR A 128 44.36 1.76 22.02
CA TYR A 128 44.69 1.63 20.61
C TYR A 128 45.54 2.81 20.16
N GLY A 129 46.59 2.50 19.38
CA GLY A 129 47.44 3.49 18.73
C GLY A 129 46.69 4.36 17.73
N PRO A 130 47.32 5.45 17.24
CA PRO A 130 46.92 6.05 15.98
C PRO A 130 46.87 4.95 14.90
N ILE A 131 45.81 4.95 14.09
CA ILE A 131 45.66 4.07 12.93
C ILE A 131 45.48 4.99 11.73
N SER A 132 46.43 4.91 10.80
CA SER A 132 46.43 5.68 9.56
C SER A 132 45.95 4.80 8.40
N GLN A 133 44.95 5.30 7.68
CA GLN A 133 44.30 4.66 6.54
C GLN A 133 44.34 5.59 5.31
N PRO A 134 44.16 5.05 4.08
CA PRO A 134 43.86 5.83 2.89
C PRO A 134 42.65 6.77 3.07
N ARG A 135 42.62 7.87 2.31
CA ARG A 135 41.37 8.64 2.12
C ARG A 135 40.33 7.76 1.41
N CYS A 136 39.06 7.90 1.78
CA CYS A 136 37.96 7.31 1.00
C CYS A 136 37.43 8.34 0.00
N GLY A 137 37.38 7.97 -1.28
CA GLY A 137 36.84 8.80 -2.36
C GLY A 137 37.73 10.00 -2.74
N THR A 138 37.62 10.43 -4.00
CA THR A 138 38.28 11.58 -4.64
C THR A 138 39.81 11.56 -4.72
N GLU A 139 40.51 10.92 -3.78
CA GLU A 139 41.98 10.75 -3.76
C GLU A 139 42.39 9.38 -3.20
N THR A 140 41.70 8.31 -3.60
CA THR A 140 42.17 6.93 -3.36
C THR A 140 43.63 6.82 -3.85
N PRO A 141 44.61 6.40 -3.02
CA PRO A 141 46.02 6.44 -3.41
C PRO A 141 46.31 5.59 -4.65
N THR A 142 47.23 6.06 -5.52
CA THR A 142 47.72 5.29 -6.68
C THR A 142 48.41 3.98 -6.31
N THR A 143 48.80 3.83 -5.04
CA THR A 143 49.37 2.62 -4.43
C THR A 143 48.31 1.65 -3.88
N ALA A 144 47.03 2.00 -3.91
CA ALA A 144 45.95 1.10 -3.48
C ALA A 144 45.78 -0.06 -4.49
N PRO A 145 45.55 -1.31 -4.02
CA PRO A 145 45.12 -2.40 -4.87
C PRO A 145 43.90 -1.99 -5.71
N ASN A 146 43.88 -2.36 -6.98
CA ASN A 146 42.79 -2.06 -7.93
C ASN A 146 42.48 -0.55 -8.12
N TYR A 147 43.39 0.37 -7.78
CA TYR A 147 43.21 1.84 -7.89
C TYR A 147 42.44 2.30 -9.15
N LEU A 148 42.82 1.84 -10.34
CA LEU A 148 42.16 2.24 -11.60
C LEU A 148 40.69 1.82 -11.67
N ALA A 149 40.34 0.64 -11.16
CA ALA A 149 38.96 0.16 -11.13
C ALA A 149 38.13 0.92 -10.08
N ILE A 150 38.70 1.19 -8.90
CA ILE A 150 38.05 2.00 -7.85
C ILE A 150 37.76 3.41 -8.39
N ARG A 151 38.75 4.05 -9.01
CA ARG A 151 38.60 5.38 -9.64
C ARG A 151 37.56 5.40 -10.76
N GLN A 152 37.46 4.34 -11.55
CA GLN A 152 36.42 4.24 -12.57
C GLN A 152 35.02 4.18 -11.93
N GLN A 153 34.84 3.48 -10.80
CA GLN A 153 33.54 3.47 -10.10
C GLN A 153 33.24 4.79 -9.36
N GLU A 154 34.25 5.45 -8.78
CA GLU A 154 34.12 6.80 -8.20
C GLU A 154 33.57 7.78 -9.26
N VAL A 155 34.12 7.74 -10.47
CA VAL A 155 33.77 8.62 -11.59
C VAL A 155 32.42 8.26 -12.20
N ASP A 156 32.21 7.01 -12.62
CA ASP A 156 31.03 6.61 -13.40
C ASP A 156 29.73 6.57 -12.58
N TYR A 157 29.80 6.19 -11.29
CA TYR A 157 28.63 5.86 -10.48
C TYR A 157 28.51 6.64 -9.15
N GLY A 158 29.49 7.50 -8.83
CA GLY A 158 29.56 8.23 -7.56
C GLY A 158 29.97 7.35 -6.37
N LEU A 159 30.55 6.17 -6.63
CA LEU A 159 30.84 5.19 -5.59
C LEU A 159 31.94 5.70 -4.64
N VAL A 160 31.57 5.97 -3.39
CA VAL A 160 32.54 6.14 -2.30
C VAL A 160 32.71 4.81 -1.57
N GLU A 161 33.91 4.26 -1.61
CA GLU A 161 34.29 3.03 -0.90
C GLU A 161 35.67 3.22 -0.24
N CYS A 162 35.85 2.72 0.99
CA CYS A 162 37.09 2.87 1.73
C CYS A 162 38.03 1.67 1.54
N ALA A 163 39.13 1.87 0.81
CA ALA A 163 40.25 0.93 0.68
C ALA A 163 41.10 0.81 1.97
N TRP A 164 40.43 0.74 3.12
CA TRP A 164 41.05 0.63 4.44
C TRP A 164 41.53 -0.81 4.67
N SER A 165 42.66 -0.94 5.37
CA SER A 165 43.36 -2.21 5.58
C SER A 165 43.86 -2.31 7.02
N ASN A 166 44.23 -3.52 7.46
CA ASN A 166 44.60 -3.78 8.86
C ASN A 166 43.45 -3.44 9.86
N PRO A 167 42.27 -4.09 9.73
CA PRO A 167 41.15 -3.83 10.63
C PRO A 167 41.46 -4.26 12.07
N VAL A 168 40.72 -3.68 13.01
CA VAL A 168 40.80 -3.98 14.44
C VAL A 168 39.78 -5.06 14.79
N GLN A 169 40.28 -6.19 15.31
CA GLN A 169 39.49 -7.27 15.89
C GLN A 169 39.78 -7.34 17.39
N PRO A 170 38.94 -6.72 18.25
CA PRO A 170 39.11 -6.79 19.69
C PRO A 170 38.73 -8.18 20.21
N SER A 171 39.42 -8.65 21.25
CA SER A 171 39.01 -9.87 21.94
C SER A 171 37.72 -9.59 22.72
N VAL A 172 36.64 -10.21 22.26
CA VAL A 172 35.31 -10.23 22.88
C VAL A 172 34.98 -11.65 23.31
N GLY A 173 34.13 -11.81 24.31
CA GLY A 173 33.47 -13.10 24.56
C GLY A 173 32.39 -13.38 23.52
N THR A 174 31.75 -14.56 23.59
CA THR A 174 30.59 -14.88 22.74
C THR A 174 29.51 -13.80 22.88
N LEU A 175 29.25 -13.09 21.78
CA LEU A 175 28.18 -12.09 21.69
C LEU A 175 26.84 -12.79 21.47
N SER A 176 25.80 -12.33 22.16
CA SER A 176 24.41 -12.77 21.97
C SER A 176 23.77 -12.01 20.80
N SER A 177 22.64 -12.50 20.27
CA SER A 177 21.97 -11.80 19.17
C SER A 177 21.46 -10.41 19.61
N GLY A 178 21.52 -9.44 18.70
CA GLY A 178 21.14 -8.05 18.95
C GLY A 178 21.79 -7.07 17.98
N VAL A 179 21.39 -5.79 18.12
CA VAL A 179 22.08 -4.67 17.48
C VAL A 179 23.15 -4.14 18.44
N TYR A 180 24.32 -3.88 17.89
CA TYR A 180 25.49 -3.39 18.62
C TYR A 180 25.98 -2.07 18.02
N PHE A 181 26.71 -1.28 18.81
CA PHE A 181 27.52 -0.20 18.26
C PHE A 181 28.92 -0.17 18.89
N VAL A 182 29.90 0.22 18.06
CA VAL A 182 31.24 0.59 18.51
C VAL A 182 31.31 2.12 18.65
N ARG A 183 32.03 2.59 19.67
CA ARG A 183 32.29 4.00 19.99
C ARG A 183 33.78 4.18 20.12
N ILE A 184 34.37 5.00 19.25
CA ILE A 184 35.76 5.45 19.38
C ILE A 184 35.80 6.84 20.01
N THR A 185 36.36 6.91 21.22
CA THR A 185 36.58 8.17 21.96
C THR A 185 38.06 8.55 21.85
N PRO A 186 38.44 9.68 21.21
CA PRO A 186 39.82 10.15 21.18
C PRO A 186 40.33 10.49 22.59
N LYS A 187 41.64 10.34 22.85
CA LYS A 187 42.22 10.55 24.19
C LYS A 187 43.05 11.82 24.36
N VAL A 188 43.39 12.56 23.29
CA VAL A 188 44.32 13.71 23.36
C VAL A 188 43.65 15.02 22.98
N THR A 189 42.73 15.02 22.02
CA THR A 189 42.02 16.24 21.58
C THR A 189 40.56 16.28 22.07
N SER A 190 39.80 17.28 21.61
CA SER A 190 38.38 17.47 21.96
C SER A 190 37.57 16.17 21.79
N PRO A 191 36.68 15.81 22.74
CA PRO A 191 35.98 14.53 22.81
C PRO A 191 34.81 14.45 21.80
N LYS A 192 35.09 14.76 20.54
CA LYS A 192 34.23 14.43 19.40
C LYS A 192 34.50 12.99 19.00
N GLU A 193 33.47 12.17 19.11
CA GLU A 193 33.52 10.71 19.00
C GLU A 193 33.08 10.24 17.62
N THR A 194 33.40 9.01 17.26
CA THR A 194 32.82 8.38 16.06
C THR A 194 32.24 7.02 16.43
N LEU A 195 31.18 6.64 15.72
CA LEU A 195 30.39 5.45 15.99
C LEU A 195 30.08 4.69 14.70
N ALA A 196 29.86 3.39 14.82
CA ALA A 196 29.31 2.54 13.77
C ALA A 196 28.49 1.41 14.41
N THR A 197 27.43 0.97 13.75
CA THR A 197 26.60 -0.15 14.19
C THR A 197 26.96 -1.45 13.48
N PHE A 198 26.63 -2.57 14.12
CA PHE A 198 26.67 -3.90 13.52
C PHE A 198 25.62 -4.80 14.16
N VAL A 199 25.33 -5.94 13.53
CA VAL A 199 24.35 -6.93 14.02
C VAL A 199 25.04 -8.23 14.38
N VAL A 200 24.63 -8.83 15.50
CA VAL A 200 24.94 -10.23 15.82
C VAL A 200 23.68 -11.05 15.61
N ARG A 201 23.75 -12.01 14.71
CA ARG A 201 22.72 -12.99 14.38
C ARG A 201 22.86 -14.21 15.27
N ASP A 202 21.79 -14.99 15.35
CA ASP A 202 21.84 -16.38 15.80
C ASP A 202 21.13 -17.23 14.74
N ASP A 203 21.92 -17.90 13.91
CA ASP A 203 21.41 -18.73 12.81
C ASP A 203 20.86 -20.09 13.27
N ALA A 204 21.12 -20.49 14.52
CA ALA A 204 20.68 -21.77 15.08
C ALA A 204 19.34 -21.65 15.83
N SER A 205 19.01 -20.46 16.33
CA SER A 205 17.74 -20.19 17.03
C SER A 205 16.52 -20.31 16.09
N THR A 206 15.40 -20.71 16.70
CA THR A 206 14.06 -20.73 16.12
C THR A 206 13.18 -19.57 16.60
N ASP A 207 13.70 -18.69 17.46
CA ASP A 207 13.00 -17.51 17.98
C ASP A 207 12.69 -16.51 16.85
N ARG A 208 11.66 -15.69 17.06
CA ARG A 208 11.22 -14.70 16.06
C ARG A 208 12.36 -13.79 15.61
N LEU A 209 12.43 -13.54 14.30
CA LEU A 209 13.47 -12.69 13.72
C LEU A 209 13.03 -11.23 13.65
N ILE A 210 13.79 -10.33 14.24
CA ILE A 210 13.69 -8.90 13.97
C ILE A 210 14.65 -8.58 12.81
N ILE A 211 14.10 -8.08 11.70
CA ILE A 211 14.83 -7.63 10.53
C ILE A 211 15.02 -6.12 10.65
N VAL A 212 16.25 -5.70 10.90
CA VAL A 212 16.67 -4.28 10.86
C VAL A 212 17.21 -3.95 9.47
N ASN A 213 17.14 -2.67 9.07
CA ASN A 213 17.23 -2.29 7.65
C ASN A 213 18.46 -1.41 7.28
N PRO A 214 19.71 -1.88 7.47
CA PRO A 214 20.90 -1.06 7.24
C PRO A 214 21.17 -0.71 5.77
N THR A 215 20.58 -1.43 4.81
CA THR A 215 20.66 -1.06 3.39
C THR A 215 19.96 0.28 3.16
N THR A 216 18.82 0.49 3.81
CA THR A 216 18.12 1.79 3.80
C THR A 216 18.96 2.86 4.50
N THR A 217 19.52 2.57 5.68
CA THR A 217 20.43 3.50 6.38
C THR A 217 21.65 3.91 5.55
N GLU A 218 22.22 3.01 4.76
CA GLU A 218 23.40 3.28 3.93
C GLU A 218 23.06 4.04 2.63
N VAL A 219 21.86 3.83 2.07
CA VAL A 219 21.32 4.66 0.98
C VAL A 219 21.28 6.14 1.39
N TYR A 220 20.81 6.41 2.61
CA TYR A 220 20.68 7.76 3.16
C TYR A 220 21.98 8.32 3.78
N ASN A 221 23.09 7.58 3.80
CA ASN A 221 24.34 8.00 4.44
C ASN A 221 25.08 9.08 3.61
N PRO A 222 25.19 10.35 4.07
CA PRO A 222 25.83 11.44 3.33
C PRO A 222 27.36 11.47 3.47
N TRP A 223 28.01 10.30 3.66
CA TRP A 223 29.47 10.19 3.61
C TRP A 223 29.95 10.21 2.16
N GLY A 224 29.94 11.42 1.58
CA GLY A 224 30.02 11.64 0.14
C GLY A 224 28.64 11.53 -0.52
N GLU A 225 28.61 11.13 -1.78
CA GLU A 225 27.35 10.99 -2.53
C GLU A 225 26.46 9.84 -2.00
N THR A 226 25.16 9.91 -2.31
CA THR A 226 24.13 9.01 -1.78
C THR A 226 23.17 8.55 -2.87
N LEU A 227 22.43 7.45 -2.65
CA LEU A 227 21.37 6.99 -3.57
C LEU A 227 20.07 7.82 -3.45
N HIS A 228 20.07 8.90 -2.66
CA HIS A 228 18.96 9.85 -2.48
C HIS A 228 19.37 11.27 -2.92
N THR A 229 18.43 12.03 -3.48
CA THR A 229 18.62 13.42 -3.95
C THR A 229 17.82 14.42 -3.12
N SER A 230 18.52 15.30 -2.39
CA SER A 230 17.95 16.56 -1.94
C SER A 230 17.89 17.54 -3.12
N THR A 231 16.88 17.39 -3.99
CA THR A 231 16.61 18.33 -5.11
C THR A 231 16.22 19.74 -4.64
N THR A 232 15.83 19.85 -3.38
CA THR A 232 15.53 21.10 -2.69
C THR A 232 16.59 21.44 -1.64
N ALA A 233 16.69 22.72 -1.30
CA ALA A 233 17.53 23.24 -0.23
C ALA A 233 17.00 22.93 1.18
N GLN A 234 16.54 21.69 1.41
CA GLN A 234 16.10 21.17 2.69
C GLN A 234 17.21 21.37 3.73
N PRO A 235 16.96 22.08 4.85
CA PRO A 235 17.95 22.17 5.92
C PRO A 235 18.12 20.79 6.55
N CYS A 236 19.37 20.30 6.58
CA CYS A 236 19.86 19.23 7.47
C CYS A 236 18.95 19.08 8.72
N GLU A 237 18.22 17.95 8.90
CA GLU A 237 17.12 17.80 9.90
C GLU A 237 17.35 18.59 11.22
N GLY A 238 16.67 19.72 11.38
CA GLY A 238 16.71 20.54 12.61
C GLY A 238 17.97 21.39 12.83
N TRP A 239 18.90 21.51 11.87
CA TRP A 239 20.14 22.29 12.01
C TRP A 239 20.06 23.68 11.33
N PRO A 240 20.35 24.79 12.05
CA PRO A 240 20.20 26.16 11.52
C PRO A 240 21.02 26.53 10.28
N SER A 241 22.10 25.79 9.98
CA SER A 241 22.94 26.02 8.81
C SER A 241 23.67 24.74 8.38
N CYS A 242 23.16 24.09 7.34
CA CYS A 242 23.80 22.95 6.69
C CYS A 242 25.13 23.41 6.00
N PRO A 243 26.27 22.70 6.09
CA PRO A 243 27.54 23.12 5.47
C PRO A 243 27.50 23.07 3.92
N TRP A 244 27.07 24.17 3.33
CA TRP A 244 26.73 24.27 1.91
C TRP A 244 27.91 24.02 0.94
N ARG A 245 27.58 23.38 -0.20
CA ARG A 245 28.39 23.18 -1.43
C ARG A 245 29.51 22.12 -1.42
N GLY A 246 29.79 21.42 -0.32
CA GLY A 246 30.94 20.50 -0.22
C GLY A 246 30.67 18.99 -0.09
N MET A 247 29.53 18.59 0.50
CA MET A 247 29.22 17.17 0.78
C MET A 247 28.13 16.59 -0.11
N TYR A 248 27.12 17.38 -0.44
CA TYR A 248 26.13 17.03 -1.45
C TYR A 248 26.68 17.47 -2.81
N ALA A 249 26.93 16.52 -3.71
CA ALA A 249 26.96 16.81 -5.12
C ALA A 249 25.56 17.31 -5.56
N TYR A 250 25.48 18.01 -6.70
CA TYR A 250 24.19 18.35 -7.31
C TYR A 250 23.46 17.11 -7.89
N GLU A 251 24.07 15.93 -7.80
CA GLU A 251 23.71 14.71 -8.50
C GLU A 251 23.73 13.49 -7.58
N ARG A 252 23.01 12.45 -7.99
CA ARG A 252 22.78 11.24 -7.21
C ARG A 252 23.84 10.19 -7.52
N ALA A 253 24.31 9.48 -6.50
CA ALA A 253 25.01 8.22 -6.74
C ALA A 253 24.06 7.21 -7.43
N THR A 254 24.62 6.33 -8.24
CA THR A 254 23.94 5.10 -8.68
C THR A 254 24.54 3.86 -8.02
N LYS A 255 25.64 4.01 -7.28
CA LYS A 255 26.21 3.01 -6.37
C LYS A 255 26.73 3.63 -5.06
N VAL A 256 26.47 3.00 -3.92
CA VAL A 256 27.11 3.29 -2.61
C VAL A 256 27.66 2.00 -1.99
N SER A 257 28.55 2.06 -1.00
CA SER A 257 29.11 0.85 -0.34
C SER A 257 28.89 0.88 1.17
N MET A 258 28.58 -0.29 1.75
CA MET A 258 28.63 -0.49 3.21
C MET A 258 30.06 -0.49 3.78
N ALA A 259 31.10 -0.54 2.92
CA ALA A 259 32.49 -0.39 3.33
C ALA A 259 32.93 1.09 3.38
N ARG A 260 32.13 1.96 4.02
CA ARG A 260 32.47 3.36 4.35
C ARG A 260 31.89 3.78 5.71
N PRO A 261 32.46 4.79 6.41
CA PRO A 261 31.91 5.32 7.66
C PRO A 261 30.51 5.93 7.49
N SER A 262 29.74 5.95 8.59
CA SER A 262 28.45 6.65 8.66
C SER A 262 28.61 8.08 9.18
N TRP A 263 27.89 9.03 8.57
CA TRP A 263 27.95 10.45 8.93
C TRP A 263 27.26 10.79 10.26
N ASN A 264 26.17 10.11 10.56
CA ASN A 264 25.23 10.41 11.63
C ASN A 264 25.12 9.25 12.62
N VAL A 265 24.33 9.44 13.67
CA VAL A 265 23.73 8.32 14.42
C VAL A 265 22.79 7.57 13.47
N PRO A 266 22.98 6.25 13.23
CA PRO A 266 22.10 5.45 12.37
C PRO A 266 20.62 5.61 12.74
N THR A 267 19.75 5.66 11.73
CA THR A 267 18.29 5.76 11.90
C THR A 267 17.73 4.66 12.80
N HIS A 268 18.36 3.49 12.84
CA HIS A 268 18.03 2.39 13.76
C HIS A 268 17.96 2.77 15.24
N PHE A 269 18.73 3.76 15.71
CA PHE A 269 18.61 4.27 17.07
C PHE A 269 17.27 4.99 17.31
N LYS A 270 16.71 5.62 16.27
CA LYS A 270 15.36 6.21 16.28
C LYS A 270 14.30 5.12 16.12
N THR A 271 14.42 4.26 15.11
CA THR A 271 13.31 3.40 14.63
C THR A 271 13.24 2.02 15.29
N ASP A 272 14.39 1.36 15.50
CA ASP A 272 14.44 -0.07 15.84
C ASP A 272 14.65 -0.33 17.34
N VAL A 273 15.53 0.44 17.98
CA VAL A 273 15.87 0.22 19.40
C VAL A 273 14.66 0.32 20.35
N PRO A 274 13.65 1.20 20.15
CA PRO A 274 12.43 1.18 20.98
C PRO A 274 11.68 -0.15 20.97
N LEU A 275 11.61 -0.85 19.82
CA LEU A 275 11.04 -2.19 19.72
C LEU A 275 11.90 -3.20 20.48
N LEU A 276 13.22 -3.20 20.27
CA LEU A 276 14.14 -4.13 20.96
C LEU A 276 14.07 -3.97 22.49
N ARG A 277 14.03 -2.73 22.98
CA ARG A 277 13.82 -2.42 24.40
C ARG A 277 12.46 -2.92 24.90
N TYR A 278 11.39 -2.73 24.14
CA TYR A 278 10.08 -3.23 24.50
C TYR A 278 10.05 -4.77 24.59
N LEU A 279 10.71 -5.49 23.67
CA LEU A 279 10.82 -6.95 23.70
C LEU A 279 11.54 -7.43 24.98
N GLU A 280 12.71 -6.87 25.29
CA GLU A 280 13.49 -7.25 26.49
C GLU A 280 12.80 -6.85 27.81
N LYS A 281 12.08 -5.73 27.82
CA LYS A 281 11.33 -5.24 29.00
C LYS A 281 10.14 -6.14 29.37
N ASN A 282 9.65 -6.94 28.43
CA ASN A 282 8.46 -7.79 28.57
C ASN A 282 8.77 -9.30 28.46
N ASP A 283 10.05 -9.68 28.55
CA ASP A 283 10.55 -11.07 28.45
C ASP A 283 10.06 -11.80 27.17
N LEU A 284 10.07 -11.12 26.02
CA LEU A 284 9.62 -11.66 24.72
C LEU A 284 10.81 -12.11 23.86
N PRO A 285 11.16 -13.42 23.74
CA PRO A 285 12.39 -13.88 23.08
C PRO A 285 12.49 -13.50 21.61
N TYR A 286 13.67 -13.11 21.14
CA TYR A 286 13.90 -12.71 19.75
C TYR A 286 15.36 -12.87 19.32
N THR A 287 15.58 -12.88 18.01
CA THR A 287 16.90 -12.77 17.38
C THR A 287 16.89 -11.64 16.35
N VAL A 288 18.06 -11.16 15.91
CA VAL A 288 18.20 -10.03 14.98
C VAL A 288 19.02 -10.41 13.75
N ALA A 289 18.59 -9.98 12.57
CA ALA A 289 19.40 -9.98 11.35
C ALA A 289 19.11 -8.74 10.50
N THR A 290 19.86 -8.54 9.43
CA THR A 290 19.69 -7.41 8.50
C THR A 290 18.86 -7.78 7.28
N ASP A 291 18.31 -6.76 6.59
CA ASP A 291 17.77 -6.87 5.22
C ASP A 291 18.70 -7.63 4.25
N TYR A 292 20.00 -7.36 4.29
CA TYR A 292 21.03 -8.03 3.50
C TYR A 292 21.28 -9.48 3.94
N ASP A 293 21.08 -9.82 5.22
CA ASP A 293 21.17 -11.20 5.69
C ASP A 293 20.02 -12.07 5.17
N VAL A 294 18.82 -11.48 5.04
CA VAL A 294 17.70 -12.16 4.37
C VAL A 294 18.10 -12.47 2.93
N SER A 295 18.63 -11.50 2.16
CA SER A 295 19.13 -11.75 0.80
C SER A 295 20.15 -12.90 0.76
N ARG A 296 21.17 -12.88 1.62
CA ARG A 296 22.28 -13.86 1.63
C ARG A 296 21.87 -15.27 2.09
N PHE A 297 21.18 -15.40 3.21
CA PHE A 297 21.08 -16.68 3.93
C PHE A 297 19.70 -17.33 3.78
N SER A 298 19.59 -18.26 2.82
CA SER A 298 18.33 -18.94 2.50
C SER A 298 17.67 -19.67 3.68
N SER A 299 18.46 -20.18 4.62
CA SER A 299 17.96 -20.89 5.81
C SER A 299 17.41 -19.98 6.92
N LEU A 300 17.74 -18.68 6.91
CA LEU A 300 17.51 -17.76 8.02
C LEU A 300 16.05 -17.65 8.45
N LEU A 301 15.12 -17.72 7.47
CA LEU A 301 13.68 -17.71 7.70
C LEU A 301 13.08 -19.12 7.90
N THR A 302 13.75 -20.18 7.44
CA THR A 302 13.17 -21.54 7.39
C THR A 302 13.05 -22.23 8.76
N SER A 303 13.81 -21.81 9.77
CA SER A 303 13.77 -22.36 11.13
C SER A 303 12.74 -21.68 12.04
N ARG A 304 12.01 -20.68 11.54
CA ARG A 304 11.26 -19.71 12.37
C ARG A 304 9.77 -19.70 12.02
N ARG A 305 8.93 -19.41 13.03
CA ARG A 305 7.48 -19.23 12.82
C ARG A 305 7.12 -17.80 12.40
N SER A 306 7.91 -16.83 12.84
CA SER A 306 7.62 -15.39 12.76
C SER A 306 8.85 -14.56 12.37
N ALA A 307 8.62 -13.53 11.55
CA ALA A 307 9.59 -12.51 11.19
C ALA A 307 8.96 -11.11 11.27
N ILE A 308 9.72 -10.11 11.70
CA ILE A 308 9.26 -8.75 11.94
C ILE A 308 10.21 -7.77 11.25
N ILE A 309 9.74 -7.07 10.21
CA ILE A 309 10.43 -5.93 9.61
C ILE A 309 10.23 -4.74 10.56
N SER A 310 11.33 -4.16 11.00
CA SER A 310 11.34 -3.10 12.01
C SER A 310 11.73 -1.74 11.39
N GLY A 311 10.98 -0.70 11.74
CA GLY A 311 11.33 0.68 11.46
C GLY A 311 11.01 1.15 10.04
N HIS A 312 11.97 0.99 9.12
CA HIS A 312 11.91 1.57 7.78
C HIS A 312 12.81 0.77 6.83
N GLY A 313 12.19 -0.06 6.00
CA GLY A 313 12.86 -0.95 5.05
C GLY A 313 12.52 -0.61 3.61
N GLU A 314 12.91 0.59 3.17
CA GLU A 314 12.55 1.14 1.85
C GLU A 314 13.24 0.42 0.68
N TYR A 315 14.49 -0.02 0.86
CA TYR A 315 15.34 -0.57 -0.21
C TYR A 315 15.64 -2.06 -0.03
N TRP A 316 15.14 -2.92 -0.91
CA TRP A 316 15.38 -4.37 -0.92
C TRP A 316 15.92 -4.87 -2.27
N ASP A 317 16.61 -6.01 -2.30
CA ASP A 317 16.86 -6.73 -3.55
C ASP A 317 15.77 -7.77 -3.84
N MET A 318 15.73 -8.24 -5.09
CA MET A 318 14.80 -9.29 -5.53
C MET A 318 14.91 -10.57 -4.68
N ASN A 319 16.08 -10.89 -4.12
CA ASN A 319 16.23 -12.04 -3.24
C ASN A 319 15.52 -11.84 -1.90
N THR A 320 15.69 -10.69 -1.24
CA THR A 320 14.95 -10.35 -0.01
C THR A 320 13.44 -10.39 -0.25
N ARG A 321 12.95 -9.76 -1.33
CA ARG A 321 11.53 -9.79 -1.70
C ARG A 321 11.02 -11.23 -1.91
N ASN A 322 11.66 -12.01 -2.78
CA ASN A 322 11.24 -13.38 -3.08
C ASN A 322 11.33 -14.34 -1.88
N ARG A 323 12.27 -14.11 -0.94
CA ARG A 323 12.40 -14.92 0.28
C ARG A 323 11.31 -14.60 1.30
N LEU A 324 10.93 -13.34 1.45
CA LEU A 324 9.79 -12.95 2.31
C LEU A 324 8.47 -13.49 1.72
N GLU A 325 8.28 -13.39 0.40
CA GLU A 325 7.16 -14.05 -0.30
C GLU A 325 7.15 -15.57 -0.08
N SER A 326 8.30 -16.24 -0.22
CA SER A 326 8.43 -17.69 -0.01
C SER A 326 8.20 -18.12 1.45
N PHE A 327 8.64 -17.31 2.42
CA PHE A 327 8.42 -17.55 3.84
C PHE A 327 6.93 -17.48 4.20
N VAL A 328 6.23 -16.45 3.73
CA VAL A 328 4.79 -16.32 3.97
C VAL A 328 4.02 -17.41 3.20
N ALA A 329 4.36 -17.69 1.95
CA ALA A 329 3.76 -18.79 1.18
C ALA A 329 4.00 -20.16 1.82
N GLY A 330 5.13 -20.36 2.51
CA GLY A 330 5.46 -21.54 3.29
C GLY A 330 4.79 -21.64 4.67
N GLY A 331 3.88 -20.73 5.01
CA GLY A 331 3.15 -20.74 6.28
C GLY A 331 3.74 -19.89 7.41
N GLY A 332 4.82 -19.14 7.16
CA GLY A 332 5.44 -18.22 8.12
C GLY A 332 4.66 -16.92 8.30
N ASN A 333 4.66 -16.37 9.52
CA ASN A 333 3.95 -15.13 9.84
C ASN A 333 4.89 -13.91 9.75
N LEU A 334 4.53 -12.89 8.98
CA LEU A 334 5.30 -11.65 8.79
C LEU A 334 4.63 -10.47 9.52
N VAL A 335 5.40 -9.57 10.11
CA VAL A 335 4.88 -8.29 10.64
C VAL A 335 5.75 -7.14 10.12
N ALA A 336 5.16 -6.14 9.47
CA ALA A 336 5.83 -4.91 9.10
C ALA A 336 5.48 -3.80 10.10
N MET A 337 6.37 -3.62 11.09
CA MET A 337 6.33 -2.48 12.03
C MET A 337 7.05 -1.27 11.41
N ALA A 338 6.61 -0.91 10.20
CA ALA A 338 7.24 0.04 9.30
C ALA A 338 6.21 0.64 8.33
N GLY A 339 6.57 1.76 7.71
CA GLY A 339 5.93 2.32 6.52
C GLY A 339 6.94 2.47 5.39
N ASN A 340 6.46 2.67 4.16
CA ASN A 340 7.27 2.73 2.94
C ASN A 340 8.11 1.44 2.74
N THR A 341 7.48 0.29 2.98
CA THR A 341 8.19 -0.98 3.12
C THR A 341 8.36 -1.69 1.77
N GLY A 342 9.61 -1.88 1.32
CA GLY A 342 9.95 -2.59 0.08
C GLY A 342 9.64 -1.82 -1.19
N TYR A 343 9.78 -0.49 -1.17
CA TYR A 343 9.41 0.43 -2.26
C TYR A 343 10.40 0.41 -3.44
N TRP A 344 11.70 0.47 -3.17
CA TRP A 344 12.74 0.46 -4.21
C TRP A 344 13.41 -0.91 -4.34
N GLN A 345 13.51 -1.38 -5.59
CA GLN A 345 14.43 -2.45 -5.91
C GLN A 345 15.86 -1.93 -6.03
N ILE A 346 16.78 -2.56 -5.29
CA ILE A 346 18.23 -2.40 -5.45
C ILE A 346 18.87 -3.72 -5.87
N ARG A 347 20.18 -3.69 -6.15
CA ARG A 347 21.01 -4.90 -6.27
C ARG A 347 22.24 -4.78 -5.38
N TYR A 348 22.75 -5.91 -4.92
CA TYR A 348 24.04 -5.98 -4.23
C TYR A 348 25.14 -6.45 -5.20
N GLU A 349 26.25 -5.72 -5.24
CA GLU A 349 27.50 -6.10 -5.91
C GLU A 349 28.60 -6.34 -4.86
N ALA A 350 29.66 -7.08 -5.23
CA ALA A 350 30.82 -7.29 -4.37
C ALA A 350 31.72 -6.04 -4.33
N SER A 351 32.31 -5.74 -3.15
CA SER A 351 33.22 -4.60 -2.97
C SER A 351 34.37 -4.58 -3.97
N THR A 352 34.66 -3.39 -4.53
CA THR A 352 35.80 -3.19 -5.44
C THR A 352 37.14 -3.21 -4.71
N THR A 353 37.13 -2.84 -3.43
CA THR A 353 38.30 -2.94 -2.53
C THR A 353 38.53 -4.35 -1.97
N GLY A 354 37.56 -5.27 -2.14
CA GLY A 354 37.60 -6.61 -1.55
C GLY A 354 37.24 -6.67 -0.06
N ASN A 355 36.84 -5.55 0.55
CA ASN A 355 36.34 -5.54 1.92
C ASN A 355 34.91 -6.15 2.00
N PRO A 356 34.53 -6.83 3.09
CA PRO A 356 33.30 -7.63 3.16
C PRO A 356 32.00 -6.82 3.38
N GLY A 357 31.93 -5.58 2.90
CA GLY A 357 30.70 -4.79 2.83
C GLY A 357 30.20 -4.73 1.38
N PRO A 358 28.91 -5.00 1.07
CA PRO A 358 28.41 -4.95 -0.29
C PRO A 358 28.35 -3.52 -0.84
N ILE A 359 28.38 -3.43 -2.17
CA ILE A 359 27.96 -2.25 -2.92
C ILE A 359 26.46 -2.36 -3.17
N ILE A 360 25.70 -1.31 -2.87
CA ILE A 360 24.26 -1.17 -3.14
C ILE A 360 24.11 -0.36 -4.43
N VAL A 361 23.38 -0.91 -5.41
CA VAL A 361 23.16 -0.32 -6.73
C VAL A 361 21.71 0.16 -6.85
N GLY A 362 21.50 1.41 -7.28
CA GLY A 362 20.16 2.02 -7.39
C GLY A 362 20.07 3.12 -8.43
N TYR A 363 19.55 2.80 -9.61
CA TYR A 363 19.34 3.76 -10.71
C TYR A 363 18.05 4.58 -10.54
N LYS A 364 17.09 4.12 -9.72
CA LYS A 364 15.83 4.79 -9.37
C LYS A 364 15.06 5.30 -10.59
N ASP A 365 14.68 6.57 -10.60
CA ASP A 365 13.84 7.21 -11.62
C ASP A 365 14.48 7.14 -13.03
N ASN A 366 15.81 7.21 -13.10
CA ASN A 366 16.56 7.13 -14.35
C ASN A 366 16.62 5.70 -14.91
N ALA A 367 16.30 4.66 -14.13
CA ALA A 367 16.55 3.27 -14.48
C ALA A 367 15.87 2.81 -15.79
N THR A 368 14.80 3.50 -16.19
CA THR A 368 13.97 3.20 -17.37
C THR A 368 14.02 4.27 -18.46
N ASP A 369 14.82 5.34 -18.32
CA ASP A 369 14.93 6.37 -19.37
C ASP A 369 15.93 5.97 -20.46
N THR A 370 15.39 5.47 -21.57
CA THR A 370 16.13 5.21 -22.82
C THR A 370 15.82 6.29 -23.89
N THR A 371 15.27 7.43 -23.48
CA THR A 371 14.68 8.46 -24.36
C THR A 371 15.39 9.81 -24.28
N THR A 372 16.15 10.06 -23.22
CA THR A 372 17.04 11.23 -23.08
C THR A 372 18.50 10.85 -23.35
N PRO A 373 19.07 11.13 -24.55
CA PRO A 373 20.46 10.83 -24.82
C PRO A 373 21.34 11.86 -24.10
N SER A 374 21.85 11.50 -22.93
CA SER A 374 22.73 12.37 -22.17
C SER A 374 24.18 12.20 -22.62
N SER A 375 24.84 13.30 -22.98
CA SER A 375 26.29 13.31 -23.20
C SER A 375 27.10 13.13 -21.90
N THR A 376 26.46 13.36 -20.75
CA THR A 376 27.04 13.30 -19.41
C THR A 376 25.99 12.84 -18.40
N CYS A 377 25.99 11.57 -18.00
CA CYS A 377 25.21 11.14 -16.82
C CYS A 377 25.71 11.81 -15.53
N ARG A 378 26.95 12.34 -15.56
CA ARG A 378 27.65 13.17 -14.58
C ARG A 378 28.60 14.14 -15.32
N PRO A 379 28.74 15.42 -14.93
CA PRO A 379 29.69 16.35 -15.55
C PRO A 379 31.12 15.82 -15.54
N GLY A 380 31.77 15.81 -16.71
CA GLY A 380 33.10 15.26 -16.90
C GLY A 380 33.14 13.75 -17.17
N VAL A 381 32.02 13.03 -17.07
CA VAL A 381 31.90 11.61 -17.45
C VAL A 381 31.40 11.51 -18.87
N THR A 382 32.31 11.24 -19.82
CA THR A 382 31.94 10.91 -21.20
C THR A 382 31.20 9.58 -21.21
N VAL A 383 29.90 9.63 -21.49
CA VAL A 383 29.03 8.46 -21.56
C VAL A 383 29.54 7.47 -22.63
N PRO A 384 29.76 6.17 -22.31
CA PRO A 384 30.30 5.21 -23.26
C PRO A 384 29.39 5.01 -24.48
N ALA A 385 29.97 4.90 -25.68
CA ALA A 385 29.23 4.69 -26.93
C ALA A 385 28.38 3.38 -26.99
N SER A 386 28.53 2.48 -26.00
CA SER A 386 27.71 1.28 -25.81
C SER A 386 26.48 1.48 -24.90
N ARG A 387 26.30 2.67 -24.30
CA ARG A 387 25.15 3.06 -23.47
C ARG A 387 24.87 4.57 -23.68
N PRO A 388 24.13 4.99 -24.72
CA PRO A 388 23.91 6.42 -25.02
C PRO A 388 22.93 7.13 -24.05
N ASP A 389 22.40 6.41 -23.05
CA ASP A 389 21.47 6.89 -22.04
C ASP A 389 21.96 6.52 -20.62
N CYS A 390 21.27 7.02 -19.60
CA CYS A 390 21.61 6.80 -18.19
C CYS A 390 20.77 5.68 -17.54
N SER A 391 20.21 4.77 -18.34
CA SER A 391 19.34 3.68 -17.88
C SER A 391 20.10 2.64 -17.05
N ASP A 392 19.35 1.79 -16.35
CA ASP A 392 19.93 0.66 -15.64
C ASP A 392 20.39 -0.40 -16.64
N PRO A 393 21.67 -0.85 -16.62
CA PRO A 393 22.16 -1.88 -17.53
C PRO A 393 21.41 -3.21 -17.49
N MET A 394 20.62 -3.49 -16.44
CA MET A 394 19.76 -4.68 -16.39
C MET A 394 18.47 -4.55 -17.20
N LEU A 395 18.03 -3.33 -17.58
CA LEU A 395 16.81 -3.07 -18.34
C LEU A 395 16.75 -3.88 -19.66
N SER A 396 17.90 -4.07 -20.32
CA SER A 396 18.03 -4.82 -21.57
C SER A 396 18.52 -6.26 -21.40
N VAL A 397 18.91 -6.67 -20.19
CA VAL A 397 19.54 -7.98 -19.91
C VAL A 397 18.61 -8.91 -19.10
N ASN A 398 18.01 -8.39 -18.04
CA ASN A 398 16.93 -9.02 -17.30
C ASN A 398 16.08 -7.91 -16.64
N PRO A 399 14.99 -7.46 -17.30
CA PRO A 399 14.20 -6.34 -16.83
C PRO A 399 13.69 -6.51 -15.38
N SER A 400 13.41 -7.73 -14.94
CA SER A 400 12.95 -8.01 -13.57
C SER A 400 13.91 -7.54 -12.47
N LEU A 401 15.21 -7.34 -12.78
CA LEU A 401 16.24 -6.88 -11.85
C LEU A 401 16.58 -5.38 -11.98
N THR A 402 15.80 -4.62 -12.75
CA THR A 402 15.94 -3.16 -12.92
C THR A 402 15.69 -2.43 -11.60
N THR A 403 16.58 -1.52 -11.21
CA THR A 403 16.57 -0.85 -9.89
C THR A 403 15.70 0.39 -9.84
N THR A 404 14.42 0.20 -10.21
CA THR A 404 13.32 1.17 -10.08
C THR A 404 12.40 0.76 -8.91
N TRP A 405 11.21 1.33 -8.79
CA TRP A 405 10.20 0.87 -7.82
C TRP A 405 9.80 -0.59 -8.07
N PHE A 406 9.59 -1.36 -7.01
CA PHE A 406 9.11 -2.75 -7.13
C PHE A 406 7.77 -2.85 -7.86
N ARG A 407 6.83 -1.92 -7.59
CA ARG A 407 5.52 -1.83 -8.27
C ARG A 407 5.59 -1.45 -9.76
N ALA A 408 6.63 -0.74 -10.20
CA ALA A 408 6.68 -0.14 -11.51
C ALA A 408 7.09 -1.14 -12.60
N PRO A 409 6.71 -0.90 -13.87
CA PRO A 409 7.39 -1.54 -15.00
C PRO A 409 8.89 -1.20 -14.97
N PRO A 410 9.80 -2.15 -15.26
CA PRO A 410 9.55 -3.53 -15.71
C PRO A 410 9.58 -4.59 -14.56
N VAL A 411 9.50 -4.19 -13.30
CA VAL A 411 9.61 -5.09 -12.13
C VAL A 411 8.27 -5.72 -11.75
N HIS A 412 7.18 -4.94 -11.82
CA HIS A 412 5.77 -5.39 -11.71
C HIS A 412 5.39 -6.17 -10.43
N LYS A 413 6.09 -6.00 -9.31
CA LYS A 413 5.78 -6.62 -8.00
C LYS A 413 5.33 -5.58 -6.96
N PRO A 414 4.08 -5.09 -6.99
CA PRO A 414 3.61 -4.15 -5.98
C PRO A 414 3.70 -4.70 -4.55
N GLU A 415 3.87 -3.78 -3.61
CA GLU A 415 4.20 -4.08 -2.22
C GLU A 415 3.03 -4.80 -1.54
N GLN A 416 1.81 -4.39 -1.89
CA GLN A 416 0.53 -4.93 -1.46
C GLN A 416 0.32 -6.42 -1.77
N GLU A 417 0.94 -6.99 -2.81
CA GLU A 417 0.87 -8.44 -3.07
C GLU A 417 1.47 -9.26 -1.91
N LEU A 418 2.47 -8.71 -1.20
CA LEU A 418 3.08 -9.31 0.00
C LEU A 418 2.51 -8.74 1.30
N LEU A 419 2.21 -7.44 1.35
CA LEU A 419 1.90 -6.73 2.61
C LEU A 419 0.41 -6.46 2.84
N GLY A 420 -0.45 -6.56 1.82
CA GLY A 420 -1.87 -6.14 1.89
C GLY A 420 -2.06 -4.61 1.84
N VAL A 421 -0.98 -3.85 1.87
CA VAL A 421 -0.89 -2.38 1.74
C VAL A 421 0.37 -1.98 0.99
N GLN A 422 0.42 -0.74 0.51
CA GLN A 422 1.60 -0.16 -0.11
C GLN A 422 1.67 1.36 0.13
N TYR A 423 2.86 1.93 -0.01
CA TYR A 423 3.07 3.36 0.22
C TYR A 423 2.29 4.23 -0.79
N PRO A 424 1.44 5.18 -0.35
CA PRO A 424 0.65 6.03 -1.26
C PRO A 424 1.45 7.16 -1.92
N ILE A 425 2.77 7.27 -1.68
CA ILE A 425 3.62 8.45 -1.93
C ILE A 425 3.29 9.59 -0.95
N ASP A 426 4.31 10.29 -0.45
CA ASP A 426 4.18 11.39 0.51
C ASP A 426 3.24 12.51 0.01
N PRO A 427 2.09 12.73 0.69
CA PRO A 427 1.13 13.77 0.33
C PRO A 427 1.14 14.97 1.29
N ALA A 428 2.13 15.07 2.19
CA ALA A 428 2.15 16.09 3.25
C ALA A 428 3.54 16.68 3.55
N GLY A 429 4.63 16.14 3.02
CA GLY A 429 5.99 16.65 3.20
C GLY A 429 6.70 16.06 4.42
N ASN A 430 6.92 14.74 4.44
CA ASN A 430 7.76 13.97 5.40
C ASN A 430 7.54 14.22 6.92
N THR A 431 6.47 14.92 7.33
CA THR A 431 6.36 15.48 8.70
C THR A 431 5.00 15.28 9.36
N PHE A 432 4.08 14.52 8.76
CA PHE A 432 2.81 14.19 9.40
C PHE A 432 3.01 13.26 10.61
N GLU A 433 2.18 13.40 11.66
CA GLU A 433 2.19 12.56 12.86
C GLU A 433 0.76 12.36 13.38
N LEU A 434 0.03 11.42 12.78
CA LEU A 434 -1.42 11.26 12.88
C LEU A 434 -1.83 10.24 13.96
N PRO A 435 -3.06 10.38 14.52
CA PRO A 435 -3.63 9.36 15.39
C PRO A 435 -4.10 8.12 14.60
N LEU A 436 -4.01 6.95 15.23
CA LEU A 436 -4.54 5.68 14.73
C LEU A 436 -5.93 5.43 15.31
N THR A 437 -6.91 5.15 14.46
CA THR A 437 -8.23 4.65 14.87
C THR A 437 -8.25 3.13 14.71
N PHE A 438 -8.28 2.38 15.82
CA PHE A 438 -8.52 0.94 15.79
C PHE A 438 -10.02 0.64 15.58
N PHE A 439 -10.30 -0.31 14.69
CA PHE A 439 -11.64 -0.83 14.47
C PHE A 439 -11.97 -1.85 15.56
N THR A 440 -12.79 -1.44 16.53
CA THR A 440 -12.96 -2.20 17.77
C THR A 440 -13.61 -3.55 17.54
N ASP A 441 -14.61 -3.61 16.67
CA ASP A 441 -15.34 -4.85 16.42
C ASP A 441 -14.42 -5.87 15.72
N THR A 442 -13.59 -5.42 14.79
CA THR A 442 -12.57 -6.26 14.14
C THR A 442 -11.49 -6.76 15.11
N VAL A 443 -10.98 -5.91 15.99
CA VAL A 443 -9.88 -6.27 16.91
C VAL A 443 -10.38 -7.05 18.14
N ALA A 444 -11.55 -6.70 18.69
CA ALA A 444 -12.13 -7.36 19.87
C ALA A 444 -12.77 -8.72 19.53
N ALA A 445 -13.24 -8.93 18.29
CA ALA A 445 -13.66 -10.25 17.81
C ALA A 445 -12.49 -11.27 17.75
N ARG A 446 -11.24 -10.83 17.96
CA ARG A 446 -10.03 -11.66 17.88
C ARG A 446 -9.33 -11.72 19.25
N PRO A 447 -9.63 -12.72 20.11
CA PRO A 447 -8.98 -12.89 21.42
C PRO A 447 -7.46 -13.06 21.37
N SER A 448 -6.92 -13.42 20.20
CA SER A 448 -5.50 -13.45 19.85
C SER A 448 -4.85 -12.05 19.78
N LEU A 449 -5.63 -11.00 19.55
CA LEU A 449 -5.18 -9.61 19.44
C LEU A 449 -5.69 -8.71 20.59
N GLY A 450 -6.87 -8.98 21.14
CA GLY A 450 -7.57 -8.07 22.07
C GLY A 450 -7.53 -8.46 23.56
N THR A 451 -6.81 -7.68 24.38
CA THR A 451 -6.93 -7.66 25.86
C THR A 451 -6.76 -6.25 26.44
N GLY A 452 -7.44 -5.26 25.84
CA GLY A 452 -7.38 -3.85 26.30
C GLY A 452 -8.14 -2.86 25.42
N ILE A 453 -8.43 -3.23 24.17
CA ILE A 453 -9.38 -2.56 23.30
C ILE A 453 -10.74 -3.26 23.51
N THR A 454 -11.50 -2.80 24.51
CA THR A 454 -12.77 -3.43 24.96
C THR A 454 -13.95 -2.45 25.01
N ALA A 455 -13.82 -1.29 24.35
CA ALA A 455 -14.90 -0.32 24.21
C ALA A 455 -15.80 -0.68 23.02
N THR A 456 -17.10 -0.42 23.18
CA THR A 456 -18.05 -0.41 22.05
C THR A 456 -17.81 0.83 21.20
N GLY A 457 -17.32 0.65 19.97
CA GLY A 457 -17.05 1.72 19.02
C GLY A 457 -15.56 2.10 18.91
N ASN A 458 -15.15 2.46 17.69
CA ASN A 458 -13.78 2.66 17.25
C ASN A 458 -12.90 3.48 18.22
N THR A 459 -11.69 2.97 18.49
CA THR A 459 -10.80 3.49 19.54
C THR A 459 -9.65 4.29 18.96
N LEU A 460 -9.60 5.60 19.25
CA LEU A 460 -8.52 6.49 18.85
C LEU A 460 -7.28 6.35 19.76
N ILE A 461 -6.10 6.24 19.15
CA ILE A 461 -4.77 6.29 19.78
C ILE A 461 -4.01 7.49 19.23
N GLY A 462 -3.63 8.40 20.13
CA GLY A 462 -2.93 9.64 19.85
C GLY A 462 -3.16 10.66 20.96
N SER A 463 -2.24 11.61 21.09
CA SER A 463 -2.25 12.67 22.10
C SER A 463 -2.73 13.99 21.49
N TYR A 464 -3.75 14.61 22.10
CA TYR A 464 -4.22 15.93 21.66
C TYR A 464 -3.30 17.05 22.18
N VAL A 465 -2.66 17.78 21.27
CA VAL A 465 -1.73 18.88 21.59
C VAL A 465 -2.50 20.21 21.56
N SER A 466 -3.10 20.56 22.69
CA SER A 466 -3.99 21.72 22.82
C SER A 466 -3.32 23.08 22.53
N SER A 467 -2.00 23.18 22.61
CA SER A 467 -1.23 24.38 22.24
C SER A 467 -1.06 24.57 20.73
N GLN A 468 -1.34 23.53 19.93
CA GLN A 468 -1.26 23.54 18.46
C GLN A 468 -2.61 23.22 17.80
N ASN A 469 -3.62 22.78 18.57
CA ASN A 469 -4.94 22.35 18.09
C ASN A 469 -4.86 21.16 17.10
N VAL A 470 -3.92 20.23 17.34
CA VAL A 470 -3.62 19.07 16.48
C VAL A 470 -3.57 17.80 17.32
N TYR A 471 -4.03 16.67 16.77
CA TYR A 471 -3.77 15.34 17.32
C TYR A 471 -2.43 14.82 16.81
N VAL A 472 -1.52 14.48 17.73
CA VAL A 472 -0.21 13.90 17.43
C VAL A 472 -0.20 12.43 17.85
N GLY A 473 0.09 11.52 16.93
CA GLY A 473 0.02 10.08 17.20
C GLY A 473 1.26 9.27 16.81
N ASN A 474 1.01 8.01 16.45
CA ASN A 474 2.02 6.97 16.17
C ASN A 474 2.02 6.53 14.70
N LEU A 475 1.21 7.17 13.84
CA LEU A 475 1.25 7.02 12.38
C LEU A 475 1.87 8.28 11.77
N GLY A 476 3.18 8.28 11.51
CA GLY A 476 3.87 9.46 11.01
C GLY A 476 5.11 9.21 10.19
N TRP A 477 5.63 10.29 9.63
CA TRP A 477 6.70 10.38 8.63
C TRP A 477 6.34 9.66 7.33
N GLU A 478 6.19 8.33 7.38
CA GLU A 478 5.70 7.49 6.29
C GLU A 478 4.80 6.37 6.85
N ALA A 479 3.73 6.07 6.11
CA ALA A 479 2.69 5.10 6.49
C ALA A 479 2.02 4.54 5.23
N ASP A 480 1.71 3.24 5.23
CA ASP A 480 1.20 2.54 4.03
C ASP A 480 -0.34 2.51 3.99
N SER A 481 -0.91 2.28 2.81
CA SER A 481 -2.36 2.32 2.54
C SER A 481 -2.81 1.13 1.69
N ILE A 482 -4.07 0.71 1.79
CA ILE A 482 -4.66 -0.22 0.81
C ILE A 482 -4.88 0.57 -0.50
N HIS A 483 -4.17 0.23 -1.57
CA HIS A 483 -4.47 0.76 -2.90
C HIS A 483 -5.62 -0.08 -3.51
N PRO A 484 -6.80 0.51 -3.80
CA PRO A 484 -7.97 -0.27 -4.23
C PRO A 484 -7.70 -1.09 -5.51
N ASN A 485 -7.11 -0.46 -6.54
CA ASN A 485 -6.86 -1.13 -7.83
C ASN A 485 -5.82 -2.29 -7.76
N GLN A 486 -5.06 -2.44 -6.67
CA GLN A 486 -4.16 -3.61 -6.49
C GLN A 486 -4.81 -4.75 -5.69
N LEU A 487 -6.03 -4.56 -5.16
CA LEU A 487 -6.85 -5.67 -4.68
C LEU A 487 -7.29 -6.58 -5.85
N PHE A 488 -7.27 -6.08 -7.09
CA PHE A 488 -7.43 -6.90 -8.30
C PHE A 488 -6.19 -7.73 -8.69
N ARG A 489 -5.14 -7.76 -7.85
CA ARG A 489 -3.90 -8.55 -8.09
C ARG A 489 -3.56 -9.58 -7.01
N ILE A 490 -4.18 -9.50 -5.83
CA ILE A 490 -3.98 -10.51 -4.79
C ILE A 490 -4.64 -11.83 -5.21
N ASP A 491 -4.34 -12.93 -4.50
CA ASP A 491 -4.97 -14.21 -4.82
C ASP A 491 -6.47 -14.18 -4.50
N PRO A 492 -7.36 -14.84 -5.28
CA PRO A 492 -8.79 -14.93 -4.93
C PRO A 492 -9.06 -15.64 -3.59
N THR A 493 -8.09 -16.37 -3.04
CA THR A 493 -8.15 -16.96 -1.68
C THR A 493 -7.47 -16.10 -0.61
N ALA A 494 -7.08 -14.86 -0.92
CA ALA A 494 -6.44 -13.95 0.01
C ALA A 494 -7.45 -13.30 0.99
N CYS A 495 -6.95 -12.90 2.15
CA CYS A 495 -7.68 -12.17 3.17
C CYS A 495 -7.02 -10.81 3.39
N VAL A 496 -7.65 -9.68 3.08
CA VAL A 496 -7.21 -8.34 3.55
C VAL A 496 -8.23 -7.84 4.55
N LEU A 497 -7.84 -7.72 5.81
CA LEU A 497 -8.71 -7.29 6.90
C LEU A 497 -8.16 -6.01 7.55
N PRO A 498 -8.81 -4.85 7.36
CA PRO A 498 -8.47 -3.62 8.08
C PRO A 498 -8.65 -3.79 9.59
N LEU A 499 -7.59 -3.57 10.37
CA LEU A 499 -7.62 -3.51 11.84
C LEU A 499 -7.77 -2.06 12.36
N GLY A 500 -7.45 -1.07 11.53
CA GLY A 500 -7.57 0.34 11.84
C GLY A 500 -7.03 1.25 10.75
N GLN A 501 -7.21 2.56 10.91
CA GLN A 501 -6.79 3.57 9.92
C GLN A 501 -6.33 4.88 10.57
N GLY A 502 -5.52 5.66 9.85
CA GLY A 502 -5.23 7.07 10.13
C GLY A 502 -5.59 7.92 8.91
N LYS A 503 -6.12 9.13 9.12
CA LYS A 503 -6.52 10.04 8.03
C LYS A 503 -5.51 11.17 7.89
N PHE A 504 -5.06 11.46 6.68
CA PHE A 504 -3.98 12.44 6.45
C PHE A 504 -4.35 13.89 6.75
N SER A 505 -5.62 14.27 6.58
CA SER A 505 -6.15 15.61 6.88
C SER A 505 -7.65 15.58 7.10
N ASP A 506 -8.19 16.56 7.84
CA ASP A 506 -9.64 16.78 7.96
C ASP A 506 -10.18 17.93 7.09
N ASP A 507 -9.33 18.61 6.32
CA ASP A 507 -9.79 19.55 5.30
C ASP A 507 -10.34 18.77 4.08
N PRO A 508 -11.64 18.91 3.70
CA PRO A 508 -12.23 18.21 2.56
C PRO A 508 -11.71 18.67 1.19
N LYS A 509 -10.77 19.63 1.13
CA LYS A 509 -10.00 19.97 -0.07
C LYS A 509 -8.64 19.28 -0.14
N TRP A 510 -8.16 18.69 0.96
CA TRP A 510 -6.77 18.24 1.04
C TRP A 510 -6.41 17.21 -0.02
N ALA A 511 -7.31 16.29 -0.38
CA ALA A 511 -7.10 15.32 -1.46
C ALA A 511 -7.18 15.91 -2.89
N LEU A 512 -7.75 17.12 -3.03
CA LEU A 512 -7.74 17.88 -4.29
C LEU A 512 -6.43 18.65 -4.46
N ASP A 513 -5.93 19.24 -3.36
CA ASP A 513 -4.70 20.03 -3.33
C ASP A 513 -3.43 19.15 -3.25
N ASN A 514 -3.53 17.96 -2.64
CA ASN A 514 -2.46 16.97 -2.49
C ASN A 514 -2.94 15.59 -3.02
N PRO A 515 -3.15 15.44 -4.34
CA PRO A 515 -3.67 14.21 -4.91
C PRO A 515 -2.65 13.07 -4.78
N THR A 516 -2.88 12.14 -3.85
CA THR A 516 -2.21 10.82 -3.91
C THR A 516 -2.56 10.15 -5.24
N PRO A 517 -1.66 9.39 -5.88
CA PRO A 517 -1.94 8.70 -7.14
C PRO A 517 -3.20 7.83 -7.10
N PHE A 518 -3.56 7.34 -5.91
CA PHE A 518 -4.67 6.41 -5.68
C PHE A 518 -5.94 7.09 -5.14
N GLY A 519 -5.92 8.40 -4.87
CA GLY A 519 -7.06 9.15 -4.31
C GLY A 519 -7.39 8.84 -2.85
N ASN A 520 -6.50 8.18 -2.12
CA ASN A 520 -6.69 7.78 -0.73
C ASN A 520 -6.40 8.94 0.24
N GLU A 521 -7.33 9.21 1.15
CA GLU A 521 -7.13 10.07 2.34
C GLU A 521 -6.60 9.32 3.58
N PHE A 522 -6.46 7.99 3.49
CA PHE A 522 -6.24 7.12 4.65
C PHE A 522 -5.01 6.19 4.51
N THR A 523 -4.20 6.12 5.56
CA THR A 523 -3.28 5.01 5.87
C THR A 523 -4.04 3.93 6.64
N HIS A 524 -3.70 2.66 6.41
CA HIS A 524 -4.47 1.51 6.87
C HIS A 524 -3.57 0.47 7.55
N LEU A 525 -3.90 0.07 8.77
CA LEU A 525 -3.31 -1.10 9.44
C LEU A 525 -4.11 -2.34 9.05
N VAL A 526 -3.46 -3.39 8.52
CA VAL A 526 -4.14 -4.61 8.05
C VAL A 526 -3.61 -5.89 8.69
N LEU A 527 -4.50 -6.86 8.87
CA LEU A 527 -4.19 -8.29 8.89
C LEU A 527 -4.43 -8.83 7.48
N TYR A 528 -3.36 -9.21 6.80
CA TYR A 528 -3.36 -9.80 5.47
C TYR A 528 -3.03 -11.30 5.53
N ARG A 529 -3.49 -12.07 4.55
CA ARG A 529 -3.08 -13.45 4.28
C ARG A 529 -3.04 -13.64 2.76
N PRO A 530 -1.86 -13.72 2.12
CA PRO A 530 -1.77 -13.75 0.65
C PRO A 530 -2.51 -14.90 -0.05
N LYS A 531 -2.75 -16.03 0.62
CA LYS A 531 -3.54 -17.17 0.13
C LYS A 531 -4.16 -17.92 1.31
N ALA A 532 -5.22 -18.69 1.09
CA ALA A 532 -5.78 -19.57 2.14
C ALA A 532 -4.76 -20.60 2.68
N THR A 533 -3.71 -20.94 1.90
CA THR A 533 -2.63 -21.83 2.34
C THR A 533 -1.39 -21.11 2.91
N SER A 534 -1.30 -19.78 2.83
CA SER A 534 -0.15 -19.03 3.32
C SER A 534 -0.23 -18.76 4.83
N GLY A 535 0.89 -18.34 5.41
CA GLY A 535 0.90 -17.66 6.70
C GLY A 535 0.29 -16.26 6.60
N HIS A 536 0.24 -15.58 7.73
CA HIS A 536 -0.37 -14.26 7.85
C HIS A 536 0.69 -13.14 7.77
N VAL A 537 0.25 -11.97 7.37
CA VAL A 537 1.04 -10.73 7.33
C VAL A 537 0.30 -9.66 8.12
N VAL A 538 0.97 -8.88 8.95
CA VAL A 538 0.38 -7.69 9.58
C VAL A 538 1.22 -6.48 9.24
N ALA A 539 0.66 -5.52 8.52
CA ALA A 539 1.40 -4.41 7.91
C ALA A 539 0.54 -3.14 7.88
N GLY A 540 1.11 -2.03 7.40
CA GLY A 540 0.41 -0.74 7.43
C GLY A 540 0.51 -0.06 8.79
N MET A 541 1.62 -0.34 9.47
CA MET A 541 2.12 0.49 10.55
C MET A 541 2.88 1.69 9.94
N SER A 542 3.76 2.29 10.72
CA SER A 542 4.53 3.48 10.35
C SER A 542 5.89 3.42 11.03
N MET A 543 6.85 4.20 10.51
CA MET A 543 8.16 4.43 11.13
C MET A 543 8.07 4.84 12.62
N LEU A 544 6.97 5.47 13.06
CA LEU A 544 6.76 5.93 14.43
C LEU A 544 6.07 4.92 15.36
N TRP A 545 5.70 3.73 14.88
CA TRP A 545 4.99 2.73 15.67
C TRP A 545 5.75 2.34 16.95
N SER A 546 7.06 2.13 16.83
CA SER A 546 7.92 1.69 17.94
C SER A 546 8.04 2.74 19.05
N TRP A 547 7.83 4.04 18.75
CA TRP A 547 7.82 5.12 19.73
C TRP A 547 6.57 5.09 20.63
N GLY A 548 5.53 4.34 20.23
CA GLY A 548 4.40 4.03 21.10
C GLY A 548 4.63 2.86 22.05
N LEU A 549 5.78 2.19 21.93
CA LEU A 549 6.19 1.06 22.79
C LEU A 549 7.19 1.50 23.86
N ASP A 550 8.16 2.35 23.50
CA ASP A 550 9.17 2.93 24.40
C ASP A 550 9.60 4.31 23.86
N ASP A 551 9.59 5.34 24.72
CA ASP A 551 9.93 6.73 24.37
C ASP A 551 11.41 7.09 24.60
N TRP A 552 12.28 6.12 24.92
CA TRP A 552 13.73 6.32 25.06
C TRP A 552 14.42 7.03 23.88
N ALA A 553 13.84 6.93 22.68
CA ALA A 553 14.35 7.58 21.48
C ALA A 553 13.86 9.04 21.29
N THR A 554 13.28 9.71 22.30
CA THR A 554 12.87 11.12 22.24
C THR A 554 14.04 12.10 22.10
N LEU A 555 14.63 12.12 20.91
CA LEU A 555 15.11 13.34 20.27
C LEU A 555 13.91 14.25 20.03
N HIS A 556 14.10 15.58 20.13
CA HIS A 556 13.08 16.53 19.69
C HIS A 556 12.82 16.36 18.18
N PRO A 557 11.59 16.09 17.73
CA PRO A 557 11.22 16.25 16.33
C PRO A 557 11.25 17.76 16.04
N LEU A 558 12.29 18.22 15.32
CA LEU A 558 12.37 19.54 14.70
C LEU A 558 12.06 20.76 15.61
N GLY A 559 12.33 20.64 16.92
CA GLY A 559 12.09 21.70 17.90
C GLY A 559 10.65 21.80 18.43
N GLY A 560 9.79 20.81 18.12
CA GLY A 560 8.43 20.71 18.65
C GLY A 560 8.34 20.42 20.17
N PRO A 561 7.13 20.55 20.76
CA PRO A 561 6.89 20.19 22.16
C PRO A 561 7.11 18.69 22.41
N ILE A 562 7.43 18.33 23.66
CA ILE A 562 7.52 16.92 24.07
C ILE A 562 6.09 16.36 24.17
N VAL A 563 5.73 15.49 23.23
CA VAL A 563 4.46 14.75 23.23
C VAL A 563 4.71 13.33 23.75
N PRO A 564 4.03 12.90 24.83
CA PRO A 564 4.03 11.49 25.24
C PRO A 564 3.39 10.63 24.15
N ARG A 565 4.14 9.65 23.64
CA ARG A 565 3.70 8.74 22.56
C ARG A 565 3.41 7.32 23.02
N VAL A 566 3.94 6.90 24.17
CA VAL A 566 3.75 5.56 24.71
C VAL A 566 2.30 5.37 25.14
N ASP A 567 1.61 4.41 24.52
CA ASP A 567 0.22 4.08 24.82
C ASP A 567 0.10 2.61 25.29
N PRO A 568 -0.39 2.34 26.52
CA PRO A 568 -0.57 0.98 27.02
C PRO A 568 -1.45 0.08 26.13
N ARG A 569 -2.38 0.65 25.36
CA ARG A 569 -3.24 -0.09 24.41
C ARG A 569 -2.43 -0.54 23.20
N LEU A 570 -1.55 0.33 22.67
CA LEU A 570 -0.65 -0.01 21.56
C LEU A 570 0.40 -1.04 21.98
N GLN A 571 0.95 -0.90 23.19
CA GLN A 571 1.82 -1.89 23.81
C GLN A 571 1.11 -3.26 23.91
N GLN A 572 -0.09 -3.31 24.49
CA GLN A 572 -0.83 -4.56 24.68
C GLN A 572 -1.22 -5.21 23.35
N PHE A 573 -1.70 -4.43 22.38
CA PHE A 573 -1.96 -4.92 21.01
C PHE A 573 -0.68 -5.50 20.37
N THR A 574 0.44 -4.78 20.46
CA THR A 574 1.72 -5.23 19.89
C THR A 574 2.23 -6.51 20.57
N ARG A 575 2.07 -6.64 21.89
CA ARG A 575 2.38 -7.88 22.62
C ARG A 575 1.54 -9.05 22.14
N ASN A 576 0.23 -8.85 21.99
CA ASN A 576 -0.70 -9.89 21.56
C ASN A 576 -0.44 -10.32 20.09
N LEU A 577 -0.15 -9.34 19.22
CA LEU A 577 0.31 -9.54 17.85
C LEU A 577 1.58 -10.41 17.77
N LEU A 578 2.60 -10.09 18.56
CA LEU A 578 3.86 -10.84 18.58
C LEU A 578 3.67 -12.27 19.11
N VAL A 579 2.95 -12.45 20.22
CA VAL A 579 2.69 -13.78 20.80
C VAL A 579 1.86 -14.65 19.85
N SER A 580 0.92 -14.06 19.10
CA SER A 580 0.10 -14.79 18.12
C SER A 580 0.86 -15.11 16.83
N SER A 581 1.82 -14.27 16.40
CA SER A 581 2.65 -14.57 15.21
C SER A 581 3.63 -15.71 15.46
N ASP A 582 4.13 -15.87 16.69
CA ASP A 582 4.94 -17.01 17.12
C ASP A 582 4.16 -18.33 17.21
N GLY A 583 2.82 -18.26 17.27
CA GLY A 583 1.93 -19.40 17.49
C GLY A 583 1.30 -19.96 16.21
N ALA A 584 0.05 -20.43 16.33
CA ALA A 584 -0.71 -20.96 15.20
C ALA A 584 -1.00 -19.89 14.11
N GLY A 585 -1.04 -18.61 14.48
CA GLY A 585 -1.53 -17.51 13.65
C GLY A 585 -2.67 -16.77 14.36
N PHE A 586 -3.40 -15.91 13.64
CA PHE A 586 -4.31 -14.95 14.26
C PHE A 586 -5.76 -15.45 14.46
N GLY A 587 -6.16 -16.54 13.83
CA GLY A 587 -7.50 -17.14 14.00
C GLY A 587 -8.33 -17.17 12.72
N THR A 588 -9.45 -17.89 12.79
CA THR A 588 -10.06 -18.59 11.65
C THR A 588 -10.82 -17.75 10.63
N ASP A 589 -10.90 -16.43 10.75
CA ASP A 589 -11.75 -15.65 9.83
C ASP A 589 -11.07 -15.44 8.47
N CYS A 590 -9.73 -15.33 8.45
CA CYS A 590 -8.96 -15.50 7.21
C CYS A 590 -8.86 -16.96 6.73
N ASP A 591 -9.35 -17.93 7.51
CA ASP A 591 -9.53 -19.34 7.10
C ASP A 591 -10.96 -19.63 6.61
N ARG A 592 -11.88 -18.65 6.63
CA ARG A 592 -13.32 -18.81 6.35
C ARG A 592 -13.82 -18.16 5.05
N GLY A 593 -12.99 -17.36 4.38
CA GLY A 593 -13.43 -16.50 3.28
C GLY A 593 -13.88 -15.13 3.81
N VAL A 594 -13.32 -14.07 3.26
CA VAL A 594 -13.32 -12.73 3.85
C VAL A 594 -14.65 -12.01 3.74
N ASP A 595 -14.88 -11.09 4.65
CA ASP A 595 -15.69 -9.88 4.42
C ASP A 595 -14.73 -8.83 3.83
N PHE A 596 -15.13 -8.16 2.75
CA PHE A 596 -14.44 -6.97 2.25
C PHE A 596 -15.40 -5.78 2.27
N ASP A 597 -14.88 -4.62 2.68
CA ASP A 597 -15.44 -3.30 2.44
C ASP A 597 -14.38 -2.49 1.68
N VAL A 598 -14.73 -1.96 0.49
CA VAL A 598 -13.80 -1.31 -0.44
C VAL A 598 -14.54 -0.25 -1.28
N TRP A 599 -14.00 0.97 -1.31
CA TRP A 599 -14.54 2.07 -2.12
C TRP A 599 -14.31 1.87 -3.63
N PHE A 600 -15.37 2.01 -4.43
CA PHE A 600 -15.29 2.04 -5.89
C PHE A 600 -15.83 3.35 -6.49
N GLY A 601 -15.16 3.84 -7.53
CA GLY A 601 -15.51 5.04 -8.28
C GLY A 601 -16.12 4.71 -9.65
N ASP A 602 -17.38 5.14 -9.85
CA ASP A 602 -18.16 5.13 -11.10
C ASP A 602 -18.54 3.75 -11.71
N ALA A 603 -19.86 3.46 -11.74
CA ALA A 603 -20.47 2.24 -12.27
C ALA A 603 -21.89 2.46 -12.89
N PHE A 604 -22.38 1.46 -13.64
CA PHE A 604 -23.69 1.36 -14.36
C PHE A 604 -24.20 -0.11 -14.32
N THR A 605 -25.52 -0.41 -14.29
CA THR A 605 -26.12 -1.78 -14.15
C THR A 605 -27.57 -1.92 -14.70
N ASP A 606 -28.06 -3.15 -15.04
CA ASP A 606 -29.50 -3.54 -15.26
C ASP A 606 -29.76 -5.10 -15.26
N THR A 607 -31.01 -5.58 -15.45
CA THR A 607 -31.62 -6.92 -15.07
C THR A 607 -32.25 -7.76 -16.25
N LYS A 608 -33.12 -8.82 -16.18
CA LYS A 608 -33.84 -9.70 -15.18
C LYS A 608 -34.21 -11.09 -15.81
N ALA A 609 -34.51 -12.25 -15.16
CA ALA A 609 -33.86 -13.14 -14.15
C ALA A 609 -34.46 -14.59 -14.13
N ASP A 610 -33.74 -15.63 -13.66
CA ASP A 610 -34.17 -17.07 -13.61
C ASP A 610 -33.65 -17.87 -12.37
N GLY A 611 -34.41 -18.92 -11.98
CA GLY A 611 -33.79 -20.19 -11.60
C GLY A 611 -33.51 -20.49 -10.13
N ASN A 612 -32.26 -20.31 -9.70
CA ASN A 612 -31.74 -20.69 -8.37
C ASN A 612 -30.33 -20.12 -8.10
N THR A 613 -30.09 -19.69 -6.86
CA THR A 613 -28.79 -19.29 -6.25
C THR A 613 -28.16 -17.95 -6.68
N ALA A 614 -27.46 -17.32 -5.71
CA ALA A 614 -26.69 -16.06 -5.77
C ALA A 614 -27.49 -14.76 -6.10
N PRO A 615 -27.09 -13.59 -5.55
CA PRO A 615 -27.71 -12.32 -5.90
C PRO A 615 -27.23 -11.84 -7.28
N SER A 616 -28.14 -11.75 -8.23
CA SER A 616 -27.82 -11.49 -9.63
C SER A 616 -28.27 -10.11 -10.10
N GLY A 617 -27.37 -9.41 -10.81
CA GLY A 617 -27.77 -8.46 -11.84
C GLY A 617 -28.59 -9.26 -12.85
N GLY A 618 -29.90 -9.03 -12.84
CA GLY A 618 -30.82 -10.05 -13.29
C GLY A 618 -30.64 -10.51 -14.75
N ASP A 619 -31.03 -11.77 -14.95
CA ASP A 619 -30.67 -12.76 -15.99
C ASP A 619 -29.82 -13.92 -15.44
N GLY A 620 -29.30 -13.77 -14.21
CA GLY A 620 -28.54 -14.79 -13.49
C GLY A 620 -27.09 -14.36 -13.18
N SER A 621 -26.62 -13.32 -13.86
CA SER A 621 -25.27 -12.75 -13.70
C SER A 621 -25.05 -12.17 -12.32
N PRO A 622 -23.90 -12.32 -11.64
CA PRO A 622 -23.59 -11.50 -10.46
C PRO A 622 -23.66 -9.99 -10.76
N VAL A 623 -24.00 -9.16 -9.77
CA VAL A 623 -24.07 -7.69 -9.93
C VAL A 623 -22.66 -7.11 -10.17
N GLU A 624 -22.20 -7.08 -11.42
CA GLU A 624 -20.83 -6.71 -11.79
C GLU A 624 -20.61 -5.20 -12.02
N MET A 625 -19.86 -4.54 -11.13
CA MET A 625 -19.44 -3.13 -11.30
C MET A 625 -18.13 -2.99 -12.09
N ILE A 626 -18.17 -2.55 -13.35
CA ILE A 626 -16.96 -2.32 -14.16
C ILE A 626 -16.19 -1.06 -13.71
N VAL A 627 -14.96 -1.24 -13.22
CA VAL A 627 -14.01 -0.19 -12.84
C VAL A 627 -12.93 -0.03 -13.92
N LYS A 628 -12.49 1.22 -14.18
CA LYS A 628 -11.42 1.56 -15.14
C LYS A 628 -10.14 1.99 -14.41
N GLU A 629 -9.03 1.30 -14.65
CA GLU A 629 -7.73 1.62 -14.02
C GLU A 629 -7.20 2.97 -14.56
N ARG A 630 -7.21 4.03 -13.71
CA ARG A 630 -6.86 5.41 -14.12
C ARG A 630 -5.46 5.53 -14.73
N ASP A 631 -4.50 4.79 -14.17
CA ASP A 631 -3.08 4.92 -14.48
C ASP A 631 -2.60 3.98 -15.60
N TYR A 632 -3.47 3.08 -16.08
CA TYR A 632 -3.15 2.10 -17.13
C TYR A 632 -4.27 2.05 -18.19
N PRO A 633 -4.19 2.87 -19.25
CA PRO A 633 -5.16 2.87 -20.35
C PRO A 633 -5.34 1.46 -20.97
N GLY A 634 -6.60 1.04 -21.15
CA GLY A 634 -6.94 -0.26 -21.74
C GLY A 634 -7.13 -1.41 -20.75
N ARG A 635 -7.29 -1.13 -19.45
CA ARG A 635 -7.72 -2.11 -18.43
C ARG A 635 -9.08 -1.79 -17.83
N TRP A 636 -9.84 -2.85 -17.59
CA TRP A 636 -11.17 -2.90 -17.01
C TRP A 636 -11.24 -4.12 -16.09
N GLY A 637 -12.12 -4.12 -15.10
CA GLY A 637 -12.41 -5.29 -14.26
C GLY A 637 -13.69 -5.06 -13.45
N SER A 638 -14.35 -6.14 -13.06
CA SER A 638 -15.65 -6.10 -12.37
C SER A 638 -15.54 -6.33 -10.85
N VAL A 639 -16.66 -6.22 -10.14
CA VAL A 639 -16.81 -6.52 -8.70
C VAL A 639 -18.19 -7.09 -8.47
N ALA A 640 -18.31 -8.22 -7.76
CA ALA A 640 -19.59 -8.83 -7.41
C ALA A 640 -19.99 -8.58 -5.93
N LEU A 641 -21.29 -8.64 -5.66
CA LEU A 641 -21.88 -8.69 -4.32
C LEU A 641 -22.31 -10.13 -4.00
N GLU A 642 -22.26 -10.53 -2.73
CA GLU A 642 -22.84 -11.82 -2.27
C GLU A 642 -23.62 -11.63 -0.96
N LYS A 643 -24.66 -12.47 -0.72
CA LYS A 643 -25.54 -12.42 0.46
C LYS A 643 -25.29 -13.66 1.32
N GLN A 644 -24.65 -13.51 2.49
CA GLN A 644 -24.41 -14.62 3.42
C GLN A 644 -24.91 -14.29 4.84
N ALA A 645 -25.57 -15.26 5.48
CA ALA A 645 -25.95 -15.25 6.90
C ALA A 645 -26.76 -14.03 7.43
N GLY A 646 -27.24 -13.12 6.56
CA GLY A 646 -27.99 -11.92 6.94
C GLY A 646 -27.27 -10.59 6.66
N SER A 647 -26.07 -10.61 6.09
CA SER A 647 -25.36 -9.42 5.58
C SER A 647 -25.03 -9.55 4.09
N LEU A 648 -24.81 -8.41 3.43
CA LEU A 648 -24.10 -8.36 2.14
C LEU A 648 -22.60 -8.36 2.39
N LYS A 649 -21.85 -8.99 1.49
CA LYS A 649 -20.39 -8.88 1.34
C LYS A 649 -20.07 -8.32 -0.05
N LEU A 650 -19.01 -7.51 -0.16
CA LEU A 650 -18.28 -7.42 -1.42
C LEU A 650 -17.39 -8.66 -1.55
N VAL A 651 -17.39 -9.29 -2.72
CA VAL A 651 -16.49 -10.40 -3.04
C VAL A 651 -15.66 -10.00 -4.27
N PRO A 652 -14.34 -9.76 -4.13
CA PRO A 652 -13.48 -9.44 -5.26
C PRO A 652 -13.22 -10.72 -6.07
N THR A 653 -14.05 -10.97 -7.07
CA THR A 653 -14.10 -12.21 -7.86
C THR A 653 -13.00 -12.38 -8.91
N PHE A 654 -11.88 -11.64 -8.84
CA PHE A 654 -10.93 -11.55 -9.96
C PHE A 654 -9.46 -11.85 -9.65
N LYS A 655 -8.89 -12.68 -10.52
CA LYS A 655 -7.46 -12.75 -10.88
C LYS A 655 -7.15 -11.64 -11.91
N GLU A 656 -5.88 -11.40 -12.25
CA GLU A 656 -5.58 -10.56 -13.43
C GLU A 656 -6.09 -11.24 -14.71
N VAL A 657 -6.94 -10.55 -15.48
CA VAL A 657 -7.42 -11.10 -16.75
C VAL A 657 -7.55 -10.06 -17.88
N ALA A 658 -6.74 -10.25 -18.93
CA ALA A 658 -6.81 -9.69 -20.28
C ALA A 658 -6.99 -8.16 -20.47
N ARG A 659 -5.97 -7.50 -21.03
CA ARG A 659 -6.14 -6.19 -21.68
C ARG A 659 -6.90 -6.35 -23.00
N LEU A 660 -8.00 -5.62 -23.17
CA LEU A 660 -8.69 -5.50 -24.45
C LEU A 660 -8.08 -4.35 -25.29
N THR A 661 -6.78 -4.48 -25.59
CA THR A 661 -6.09 -3.57 -26.51
C THR A 661 -6.68 -3.68 -27.91
N ASP A 662 -6.85 -2.53 -28.57
CA ASP A 662 -7.32 -2.38 -29.95
C ASP A 662 -8.77 -2.87 -30.24
N TRP A 663 -9.54 -3.21 -29.20
CA TRP A 663 -10.97 -3.54 -29.30
C TRP A 663 -11.86 -2.30 -29.07
N ALA A 664 -12.87 -2.10 -29.92
CA ALA A 664 -13.87 -1.02 -29.84
C ALA A 664 -13.30 0.41 -29.60
N VAL A 665 -12.16 0.74 -30.20
CA VAL A 665 -11.43 1.99 -29.87
C VAL A 665 -12.10 3.24 -30.45
N GLY A 666 -12.59 4.11 -29.56
CA GLY A 666 -13.05 5.47 -29.87
C GLY A 666 -14.41 5.81 -29.27
N SER A 667 -14.43 6.44 -28.09
CA SER A 667 -15.63 6.58 -27.23
C SER A 667 -16.90 7.14 -27.88
N ASN A 668 -16.77 7.94 -28.94
CA ASN A 668 -17.90 8.61 -29.57
C ASN A 668 -18.46 7.84 -30.79
N ALA A 669 -17.80 6.73 -31.17
CA ALA A 669 -18.16 5.93 -32.34
C ALA A 669 -18.98 4.68 -31.99
N TYR A 670 -19.03 4.26 -30.72
CA TYR A 670 -19.65 3.00 -30.30
C TYR A 670 -20.82 3.22 -29.32
N ASN A 671 -21.78 2.29 -29.32
CA ASN A 671 -22.64 2.00 -28.17
C ASN A 671 -22.13 0.73 -27.48
N LEU A 672 -22.35 0.62 -26.17
CA LEU A 672 -22.07 -0.58 -25.40
C LEU A 672 -23.38 -1.08 -24.76
N PHE A 673 -23.55 -2.40 -24.75
CA PHE A 673 -24.65 -3.10 -24.07
C PHE A 673 -24.09 -4.24 -23.23
N LEU A 674 -24.76 -4.55 -22.12
CA LEU A 674 -24.48 -5.72 -21.27
C LEU A 674 -25.73 -6.58 -21.24
N ALA A 675 -25.61 -7.82 -21.73
CA ALA A 675 -26.70 -8.80 -21.76
C ALA A 675 -26.08 -10.19 -22.01
N ASP A 676 -26.61 -11.27 -21.43
CA ASP A 676 -26.17 -12.62 -21.83
C ASP A 676 -26.52 -12.87 -23.30
N VAL A 677 -25.51 -13.14 -24.14
CA VAL A 677 -25.70 -13.47 -25.56
C VAL A 677 -25.30 -14.91 -25.89
N ASN A 678 -24.98 -15.74 -24.89
CA ASN A 678 -24.56 -17.13 -25.07
C ASN A 678 -25.43 -18.16 -24.33
N GLY A 679 -26.11 -17.76 -23.26
CA GLY A 679 -27.05 -18.55 -22.45
C GLY A 679 -26.38 -19.29 -21.29
N ASP A 680 -25.33 -18.72 -20.68
CA ASP A 680 -24.62 -19.30 -19.53
C ASP A 680 -24.83 -18.53 -18.20
N GLY A 681 -25.82 -17.64 -18.18
CA GLY A 681 -26.25 -16.85 -17.03
C GLY A 681 -25.31 -15.69 -16.74
N LYS A 682 -24.68 -15.08 -17.76
CA LYS A 682 -23.68 -14.00 -17.58
C LYS A 682 -23.81 -12.90 -18.63
N LYS A 683 -23.88 -11.64 -18.19
CA LYS A 683 -23.82 -10.45 -19.05
C LYS A 683 -22.55 -10.49 -19.90
N ASP A 684 -22.71 -10.66 -21.20
CA ASP A 684 -21.67 -10.47 -22.21
C ASP A 684 -21.58 -8.99 -22.60
N LEU A 685 -20.43 -8.56 -23.15
CA LEU A 685 -20.22 -7.19 -23.59
C LEU A 685 -20.41 -7.08 -25.11
N ILE A 686 -21.42 -6.33 -25.54
CA ILE A 686 -21.71 -6.04 -26.95
C ILE A 686 -21.27 -4.61 -27.27
N ALA A 687 -20.41 -4.43 -28.28
CA ALA A 687 -20.00 -3.13 -28.80
C ALA A 687 -20.56 -2.90 -30.21
N GLN A 688 -21.56 -2.02 -30.35
CA GLN A 688 -22.06 -1.60 -31.66
C GLN A 688 -21.24 -0.41 -32.18
N SER A 689 -20.58 -0.55 -33.32
CA SER A 689 -20.05 0.59 -34.07
C SER A 689 -21.16 1.34 -34.80
N ARG A 690 -21.39 2.61 -34.44
CA ARG A 690 -22.30 3.53 -35.16
C ARG A 690 -21.78 3.90 -36.56
N VAL A 691 -20.50 3.66 -36.86
CA VAL A 691 -19.87 4.10 -38.12
C VAL A 691 -20.13 3.13 -39.28
N ASN A 692 -20.08 1.82 -39.01
CA ASN A 692 -20.21 0.75 -40.02
C ASN A 692 -21.20 -0.36 -39.62
N GLY A 693 -21.88 -0.24 -38.47
CA GLY A 693 -22.87 -1.20 -38.00
C GLY A 693 -22.32 -2.58 -37.67
N THR A 694 -21.04 -2.66 -37.23
CA THR A 694 -20.53 -3.89 -36.61
C THR A 694 -21.09 -4.03 -35.20
N PHE A 695 -21.36 -5.27 -34.80
CA PHE A 695 -21.62 -5.64 -33.41
C PHE A 695 -20.53 -6.62 -33.01
N ASP A 696 -19.58 -6.13 -32.24
CA ASP A 696 -18.43 -6.89 -31.77
C ASP A 696 -18.75 -7.38 -30.35
N VAL A 697 -18.67 -8.69 -30.12
CA VAL A 697 -19.03 -9.33 -28.84
C VAL A 697 -17.78 -9.80 -28.12
N ALA A 698 -17.75 -9.62 -26.80
CA ALA A 698 -16.78 -10.26 -25.92
C ALA A 698 -17.53 -11.01 -24.82
N LEU A 699 -17.40 -12.34 -24.80
CA LEU A 699 -18.17 -13.23 -23.93
C LEU A 699 -17.62 -13.25 -22.51
N SER A 700 -18.45 -13.06 -21.50
CA SER A 700 -18.09 -13.29 -20.11
C SER A 700 -17.93 -14.79 -19.86
N ASN A 701 -16.84 -15.18 -19.19
CA ASN A 701 -16.75 -16.52 -18.58
C ASN A 701 -16.91 -16.48 -17.04
N GLY A 702 -17.22 -15.31 -16.47
CA GLY A 702 -17.17 -15.04 -15.03
C GLY A 702 -15.80 -14.63 -14.48
N ASP A 703 -14.71 -14.87 -15.23
CA ASP A 703 -13.37 -14.31 -14.92
C ASP A 703 -13.01 -13.12 -15.84
N ARG A 704 -13.62 -13.01 -17.03
CA ARG A 704 -13.35 -11.95 -18.02
C ARG A 704 -14.35 -11.93 -19.16
N PHE A 705 -14.36 -10.81 -19.88
CA PHE A 705 -14.77 -10.76 -21.28
C PHE A 705 -13.70 -11.35 -22.21
N VAL A 706 -14.11 -12.24 -23.12
CA VAL A 706 -13.29 -12.89 -24.16
C VAL A 706 -13.76 -12.38 -25.53
N PRO A 707 -13.01 -11.49 -26.20
CA PRO A 707 -13.39 -11.00 -27.52
C PRO A 707 -13.54 -12.12 -28.55
N GLY A 708 -14.63 -12.08 -29.31
CA GLY A 708 -14.74 -12.81 -30.56
C GLY A 708 -13.68 -12.33 -31.56
N SER A 709 -13.15 -13.25 -32.37
CA SER A 709 -12.21 -12.93 -33.45
C SER A 709 -12.87 -12.28 -34.68
N THR A 710 -14.20 -12.18 -34.68
CA THR A 710 -15.04 -11.60 -35.74
C THR A 710 -16.27 -10.93 -35.13
N SER A 711 -16.74 -9.84 -35.74
CA SER A 711 -18.04 -9.24 -35.41
C SER A 711 -19.18 -10.24 -35.59
N TRP A 712 -20.14 -10.25 -34.67
CA TRP A 712 -21.33 -11.11 -34.70
C TRP A 712 -22.41 -10.63 -35.67
N LEU A 713 -22.36 -9.35 -36.06
CA LEU A 713 -23.18 -8.75 -37.12
C LEU A 713 -22.41 -7.57 -37.75
N THR A 714 -22.70 -7.23 -39.00
CA THR A 714 -22.09 -6.11 -39.74
C THR A 714 -23.14 -5.40 -40.60
N GLY A 715 -22.96 -4.10 -40.86
CA GLY A 715 -23.83 -3.32 -41.75
C GLY A 715 -25.27 -3.09 -41.27
N TRP A 716 -25.58 -3.40 -40.00
CA TRP A 716 -26.94 -3.27 -39.44
C TRP A 716 -27.04 -2.07 -38.49
N ALA A 717 -28.24 -1.47 -38.41
CA ALA A 717 -28.52 -0.28 -37.58
C ALA A 717 -27.49 0.87 -37.70
N VAL A 718 -26.95 1.09 -38.90
CA VAL A 718 -25.81 2.00 -39.17
C VAL A 718 -26.18 3.47 -38.89
N GLY A 719 -25.25 4.21 -38.29
CA GLY A 719 -25.31 5.67 -38.13
C GLY A 719 -25.99 6.15 -36.86
N SER A 720 -26.46 7.40 -36.91
CA SER A 720 -27.23 8.05 -35.84
C SER A 720 -28.75 7.98 -36.05
N ALA A 721 -29.20 7.20 -37.05
CA ALA A 721 -30.60 7.06 -37.46
C ALA A 721 -31.40 6.05 -36.63
N TYR A 722 -30.73 5.23 -35.81
CA TYR A 722 -31.35 4.18 -34.99
C TYR A 722 -31.13 4.40 -33.50
N ASP A 723 -32.13 4.02 -32.70
CA ASP A 723 -31.94 3.57 -31.33
C ASP A 723 -31.83 2.04 -31.33
N VAL A 724 -31.03 1.46 -30.44
CA VAL A 724 -30.78 0.02 -30.38
C VAL A 724 -30.83 -0.43 -28.92
N PHE A 725 -31.39 -1.60 -28.69
CA PHE A 725 -31.56 -2.24 -27.39
C PHE A 725 -31.19 -3.73 -27.53
N ALA A 726 -30.83 -4.37 -26.42
CA ALA A 726 -30.59 -5.81 -26.34
C ALA A 726 -31.51 -6.42 -25.27
N ALA A 727 -32.20 -7.51 -25.61
CA ALA A 727 -33.13 -8.26 -24.76
C ALA A 727 -33.51 -9.58 -25.45
N ASP A 728 -33.94 -10.60 -24.71
CA ASP A 728 -34.46 -11.85 -25.29
C ASP A 728 -35.84 -11.58 -25.94
N LEU A 729 -36.01 -11.94 -27.22
CA LEU A 729 -37.23 -11.71 -28.01
C LEU A 729 -37.92 -13.01 -28.47
N ASP A 730 -37.33 -14.20 -28.28
CA ASP A 730 -37.97 -15.47 -28.63
C ASP A 730 -38.07 -16.51 -27.50
N ALA A 731 -37.55 -16.16 -26.31
CA ALA A 731 -37.49 -16.91 -25.06
C ALA A 731 -36.56 -18.14 -25.09
N ASP A 732 -35.40 -18.02 -25.77
CA ASP A 732 -34.36 -19.06 -25.80
C ASP A 732 -33.23 -18.88 -24.75
N GLY A 733 -33.31 -17.84 -23.92
CA GLY A 733 -32.37 -17.53 -22.85
C GLY A 733 -31.17 -16.69 -23.29
N LYS A 734 -31.20 -16.08 -24.48
CA LYS A 734 -30.15 -15.19 -24.99
C LYS A 734 -30.73 -13.86 -25.43
N ALA A 735 -30.00 -12.79 -25.21
CA ALA A 735 -30.39 -11.48 -25.70
C ALA A 735 -30.18 -11.35 -27.21
N ASP A 736 -31.26 -10.95 -27.87
CA ASP A 736 -31.31 -10.51 -29.26
C ASP A 736 -31.00 -9.01 -29.37
N LEU A 737 -31.03 -8.49 -30.60
CA LEU A 737 -30.95 -7.06 -30.87
C LEU A 737 -32.25 -6.55 -31.48
N VAL A 738 -32.79 -5.45 -30.93
CA VAL A 738 -33.87 -4.67 -31.57
C VAL A 738 -33.40 -3.26 -31.90
N ALA A 739 -33.58 -2.86 -33.15
CA ALA A 739 -33.21 -1.55 -33.68
C ALA A 739 -34.44 -0.79 -34.18
N LYS A 740 -34.55 0.47 -33.76
CA LYS A 740 -35.71 1.33 -34.02
C LYS A 740 -35.28 2.57 -34.80
N GLU A 741 -35.89 2.76 -35.96
CA GLU A 741 -35.71 3.93 -36.83
C GLU A 741 -36.26 5.20 -36.14
N ARG A 742 -35.41 6.22 -35.97
CA ARG A 742 -35.70 7.43 -35.15
C ARG A 742 -36.73 8.38 -35.77
N THR A 743 -37.05 8.20 -37.05
CA THR A 743 -37.89 9.08 -37.86
C THR A 743 -38.96 8.28 -38.58
N ALA A 744 -40.00 8.97 -39.07
CA ALA A 744 -41.08 8.33 -39.81
C ALA A 744 -40.56 7.50 -41.00
N PRO A 745 -41.06 6.27 -41.23
CA PRO A 745 -42.27 5.70 -40.63
C PRO A 745 -42.10 5.07 -39.22
N GLY A 746 -40.90 5.10 -38.63
CA GLY A 746 -40.66 4.56 -37.29
C GLY A 746 -40.67 3.04 -37.28
N THR A 747 -39.82 2.45 -38.13
CA THR A 747 -39.71 1.01 -38.31
C THR A 747 -38.87 0.35 -37.21
N TRP A 748 -39.32 -0.81 -36.74
CA TRP A 748 -38.64 -1.67 -35.79
C TRP A 748 -38.12 -2.93 -36.50
N TYR A 749 -36.83 -3.21 -36.33
CA TYR A 749 -36.12 -4.34 -36.89
C TYR A 749 -35.53 -5.18 -35.77
N VAL A 750 -35.46 -6.49 -35.96
CA VAL A 750 -34.87 -7.45 -35.01
C VAL A 750 -33.75 -8.22 -35.70
N ALA A 751 -32.70 -8.56 -34.95
CA ALA A 751 -31.72 -9.57 -35.32
C ALA A 751 -31.61 -10.59 -34.19
N LEU A 752 -32.03 -11.82 -34.48
CA LEU A 752 -32.09 -12.92 -33.50
C LEU A 752 -30.71 -13.56 -33.30
N ASN A 753 -30.42 -13.99 -32.09
CA ASN A 753 -29.12 -14.47 -31.67
C ASN A 753 -29.02 -16.00 -31.77
N THR A 754 -27.96 -16.51 -32.40
CA THR A 754 -27.70 -17.97 -32.47
C THR A 754 -26.61 -18.44 -31.48
N GLY A 755 -26.41 -17.70 -30.39
CA GLY A 755 -25.32 -17.91 -29.41
C GLY A 755 -23.91 -17.70 -29.96
N THR A 756 -23.80 -17.15 -31.18
CA THR A 756 -22.56 -17.08 -31.97
C THR A 756 -22.53 -15.97 -33.02
N GLN A 757 -23.69 -15.40 -33.37
CA GLN A 757 -23.89 -14.31 -34.33
C GLN A 757 -25.32 -13.77 -34.16
N PHE A 758 -25.59 -12.54 -34.62
CA PHE A 758 -26.95 -12.01 -34.73
C PHE A 758 -27.42 -12.05 -36.18
N VAL A 759 -28.62 -12.58 -36.42
CA VAL A 759 -29.21 -12.82 -37.75
C VAL A 759 -30.43 -11.92 -37.94
N PRO A 760 -30.31 -10.85 -38.77
CA PRO A 760 -31.43 -9.96 -39.05
C PRO A 760 -32.65 -10.69 -39.61
N ALA A 761 -33.83 -10.38 -39.06
CA ALA A 761 -35.09 -10.88 -39.57
C ALA A 761 -35.31 -10.44 -41.03
N SER A 762 -35.98 -11.28 -41.82
CA SER A 762 -36.23 -11.06 -43.25
C SER A 762 -37.18 -9.88 -43.55
N SER A 763 -37.82 -9.32 -42.53
CA SER A 763 -38.71 -8.15 -42.60
C SER A 763 -38.74 -7.42 -41.25
N SER A 764 -39.18 -6.16 -41.24
CA SER A 764 -39.44 -5.40 -40.02
C SER A 764 -40.57 -6.02 -39.19
N TRP A 765 -40.41 -6.00 -37.86
CA TRP A 765 -41.35 -6.60 -36.91
C TRP A 765 -42.52 -5.66 -36.54
N LEU A 766 -42.35 -4.34 -36.70
CA LEU A 766 -43.40 -3.33 -36.53
C LEU A 766 -43.06 -2.05 -37.31
N THR A 767 -44.07 -1.32 -37.78
CA THR A 767 -43.92 -0.02 -38.46
C THR A 767 -45.06 0.90 -38.05
N GLY A 768 -44.82 2.22 -37.95
CA GLY A 768 -45.87 3.20 -37.65
C GLY A 768 -46.22 3.34 -36.16
N TRP A 769 -45.43 2.74 -35.26
CA TRP A 769 -45.64 2.79 -33.81
C TRP A 769 -44.45 3.49 -33.12
N ALA A 770 -44.74 4.38 -32.17
CA ALA A 770 -43.77 5.30 -31.56
C ALA A 770 -42.95 6.11 -32.61
N VAL A 771 -43.63 6.60 -33.65
CA VAL A 771 -43.11 7.02 -34.98
C VAL A 771 -41.83 7.88 -35.01
N SER A 772 -41.53 8.67 -33.97
CA SER A 772 -40.25 9.39 -33.90
C SER A 772 -39.68 9.39 -32.49
N SER A 773 -38.44 8.93 -32.33
CA SER A 773 -37.79 8.77 -31.01
C SER A 773 -37.54 10.07 -30.26
N SER A 774 -37.64 11.24 -30.90
CA SER A 774 -37.60 12.52 -30.17
C SER A 774 -38.84 12.75 -29.31
N ALA A 775 -40.00 12.21 -29.73
CA ALA A 775 -41.27 12.36 -29.04
C ALA A 775 -41.54 11.29 -27.95
N TYR A 776 -40.77 10.20 -27.93
CA TYR A 776 -41.01 9.07 -27.02
C TYR A 776 -39.77 8.65 -26.23
N ASP A 777 -39.96 8.38 -24.93
CA ASP A 777 -39.09 7.46 -24.18
C ASP A 777 -39.46 6.02 -24.57
N LEU A 778 -38.46 5.14 -24.65
CA LEU A 778 -38.58 3.80 -25.22
C LEU A 778 -37.89 2.80 -24.29
N PHE A 779 -38.56 1.68 -24.01
CA PHE A 779 -38.10 0.60 -23.15
C PHE A 779 -38.44 -0.74 -23.80
N VAL A 780 -37.71 -1.79 -23.42
CA VAL A 780 -37.89 -3.17 -23.89
C VAL A 780 -37.85 -4.07 -22.66
N ALA A 781 -38.95 -4.77 -22.38
CA ALA A 781 -39.12 -5.62 -21.20
C ALA A 781 -40.34 -6.54 -21.40
N ASP A 782 -40.38 -7.72 -20.78
CA ASP A 782 -41.58 -8.57 -20.77
C ASP A 782 -42.69 -7.90 -19.93
N VAL A 783 -43.80 -7.51 -20.57
CA VAL A 783 -44.96 -6.88 -19.92
C VAL A 783 -46.03 -7.91 -19.58
N ASN A 784 -45.91 -9.15 -20.07
CA ASN A 784 -46.99 -10.14 -20.11
C ASN A 784 -46.74 -11.45 -19.36
N GLY A 785 -45.47 -11.80 -19.12
CA GLY A 785 -45.04 -13.00 -18.41
C GLY A 785 -44.90 -14.24 -19.30
N ASP A 786 -44.62 -14.06 -20.61
CA ASP A 786 -44.30 -15.16 -21.54
C ASP A 786 -42.80 -15.29 -21.85
N HIS A 787 -41.96 -14.57 -21.09
CA HIS A 787 -40.50 -14.50 -21.16
C HIS A 787 -39.94 -13.89 -22.45
N LYS A 788 -40.75 -13.16 -23.23
CA LYS A 788 -40.30 -12.41 -24.41
C LYS A 788 -40.40 -10.93 -24.14
N ALA A 789 -39.34 -10.18 -24.45
CA ALA A 789 -39.39 -8.75 -24.23
C ALA A 789 -40.35 -8.07 -25.21
N ASP A 790 -41.30 -7.34 -24.65
CA ASP A 790 -42.26 -6.48 -25.33
C ASP A 790 -41.70 -5.08 -25.53
N LEU A 791 -42.36 -4.27 -26.36
CA LEU A 791 -42.00 -2.86 -26.53
C LEU A 791 -42.90 -1.96 -25.68
N VAL A 792 -42.30 -1.04 -24.93
CA VAL A 792 -42.99 0.00 -24.17
C VAL A 792 -42.55 1.38 -24.67
N ALA A 793 -43.50 2.24 -25.01
CA ALA A 793 -43.23 3.60 -25.48
C ALA A 793 -44.06 4.63 -24.72
N LYS A 794 -43.43 5.73 -24.29
CA LYS A 794 -44.05 6.81 -23.53
C LYS A 794 -43.90 8.14 -24.25
N GLU A 795 -45.00 8.85 -24.49
CA GLU A 795 -44.97 10.24 -24.94
C GLU A 795 -44.24 11.16 -23.94
N ARG A 796 -43.23 11.90 -24.40
CA ARG A 796 -42.54 12.92 -23.59
C ARG A 796 -43.37 14.17 -23.33
N THR A 797 -44.28 14.48 -24.25
CA THR A 797 -45.04 15.73 -24.31
C THR A 797 -46.49 15.48 -24.74
N GLY A 798 -47.37 16.47 -24.56
CA GLY A 798 -48.79 16.31 -24.86
C GLY A 798 -49.52 15.50 -23.79
N SER A 799 -50.17 14.41 -24.19
CA SER A 799 -50.97 13.55 -23.31
C SER A 799 -50.14 12.64 -22.39
N GLY A 800 -48.86 12.44 -22.69
CA GLY A 800 -47.92 11.71 -21.83
C GLY A 800 -48.21 10.21 -21.74
N LEU A 801 -48.93 9.67 -22.72
CA LEU A 801 -49.44 8.30 -22.77
C LEU A 801 -48.33 7.27 -22.82
N TRP A 802 -48.51 6.18 -22.08
CA TRP A 802 -47.75 4.94 -22.24
C TRP A 802 -48.51 3.97 -23.16
N TYR A 803 -47.80 3.36 -24.09
CA TYR A 803 -48.29 2.35 -25.03
C TYR A 803 -47.45 1.08 -24.90
N VAL A 804 -48.07 -0.07 -25.19
CA VAL A 804 -47.41 -1.39 -25.26
C VAL A 804 -47.57 -1.96 -26.66
N ALA A 805 -46.56 -2.66 -27.18
CA ALA A 805 -46.69 -3.56 -28.32
C ALA A 805 -46.10 -4.93 -27.95
N LEU A 806 -46.97 -5.93 -27.87
CA LEU A 806 -46.61 -7.27 -27.41
C LEU A 806 -45.90 -8.06 -28.49
N ASN A 807 -44.86 -8.80 -28.11
CA ASN A 807 -44.09 -9.68 -28.96
C ASN A 807 -44.91 -10.95 -29.29
N THR A 808 -44.84 -11.43 -30.53
CA THR A 808 -45.50 -12.67 -30.96
C THR A 808 -44.51 -13.78 -31.35
N GLY A 809 -43.21 -13.60 -31.08
CA GLY A 809 -42.11 -14.44 -31.57
C GLY A 809 -41.86 -14.31 -33.09
N SER A 810 -42.49 -13.34 -33.77
CA SER A 810 -42.34 -13.11 -35.21
C SER A 810 -42.70 -11.68 -35.65
N GLY A 811 -42.76 -10.74 -34.71
CA GLY A 811 -43.38 -9.42 -34.89
C GLY A 811 -43.87 -8.84 -33.56
N PHE A 812 -44.24 -7.56 -33.56
CA PHE A 812 -44.89 -6.92 -32.40
C PHE A 812 -46.30 -6.43 -32.75
N THR A 813 -47.25 -6.64 -31.84
CA THR A 813 -48.65 -6.23 -31.97
C THR A 813 -48.98 -5.10 -30.98
N ALA A 814 -49.14 -3.88 -31.51
CA ALA A 814 -49.55 -2.71 -30.74
C ALA A 814 -50.90 -2.94 -30.02
N GLN A 815 -50.92 -2.71 -28.71
CA GLN A 815 -52.11 -2.92 -27.88
C GLN A 815 -53.05 -1.72 -27.95
N PRO A 816 -54.38 -1.93 -27.84
CA PRO A 816 -55.37 -0.85 -27.86
C PRO A 816 -55.44 -0.05 -26.55
N GLY A 817 -54.81 -0.54 -25.48
CA GLY A 817 -54.73 0.14 -24.19
C GLY A 817 -53.60 1.17 -24.13
N SER A 818 -53.81 2.26 -23.39
CA SER A 818 -52.75 3.20 -23.02
C SER A 818 -52.99 3.77 -21.63
N LEU A 819 -51.92 4.05 -20.89
CA LEU A 819 -52.00 4.68 -19.56
C LEU A 819 -51.71 6.18 -19.66
N ALA A 820 -52.67 7.01 -19.29
CA ALA A 820 -52.55 8.46 -19.23
C ALA A 820 -52.07 8.94 -17.85
N GLY A 821 -51.39 10.09 -17.81
CA GLY A 821 -51.11 10.85 -16.57
C GLY A 821 -50.07 10.27 -15.61
N PHE A 822 -49.52 9.07 -15.86
CA PHE A 822 -48.46 8.49 -15.03
C PHE A 822 -47.08 8.98 -15.46
N GLY A 823 -46.34 9.63 -14.56
CA GLY A 823 -45.01 10.19 -14.83
C GLY A 823 -45.02 11.25 -15.94
N VAL A 824 -45.86 12.28 -15.84
CA VAL A 824 -46.04 13.29 -16.90
C VAL A 824 -45.75 14.69 -16.34
N PRO A 825 -44.94 15.52 -17.03
CA PRO A 825 -44.16 15.23 -18.24
C PRO A 825 -42.91 14.38 -17.91
N SER A 826 -42.33 13.69 -18.91
CA SER A 826 -41.10 12.90 -18.69
C SER A 826 -39.93 13.75 -18.17
N ALA A 827 -39.86 15.04 -18.54
CA ALA A 827 -38.78 15.92 -18.14
C ALA A 827 -38.71 16.22 -16.62
N ASP A 828 -39.80 15.96 -15.88
CA ASP A 828 -39.88 16.11 -14.43
C ASP A 828 -39.75 14.77 -13.67
N HIS A 829 -39.37 13.67 -14.36
CA HIS A 829 -39.33 12.32 -13.80
C HIS A 829 -38.11 11.50 -14.27
N ASP A 830 -37.53 10.70 -13.38
CA ASP A 830 -36.75 9.52 -13.79
C ASP A 830 -37.72 8.33 -13.94
N LEU A 831 -37.52 7.51 -14.98
CA LEU A 831 -38.49 6.50 -15.45
C LEU A 831 -37.81 5.15 -15.66
N PHE A 832 -38.41 4.08 -15.15
CA PHE A 832 -37.92 2.71 -15.24
C PHE A 832 -39.06 1.74 -15.57
N VAL A 833 -38.71 0.59 -16.14
CA VAL A 833 -39.63 -0.50 -16.49
C VAL A 833 -39.02 -1.81 -16.00
N ALA A 834 -39.60 -2.39 -14.95
CA ALA A 834 -39.09 -3.60 -14.29
C ALA A 834 -40.19 -4.22 -13.43
N ASP A 835 -40.18 -5.55 -13.27
CA ASP A 835 -41.06 -6.24 -12.33
C ASP A 835 -40.62 -5.96 -10.88
N VAL A 836 -41.38 -5.10 -10.19
CA VAL A 836 -41.15 -4.71 -8.77
C VAL A 836 -42.11 -5.42 -7.81
N ASN A 837 -43.06 -6.22 -8.33
CA ASN A 837 -44.11 -6.85 -7.54
C ASN A 837 -43.88 -8.37 -7.31
N GLY A 838 -43.20 -9.03 -8.25
CA GLY A 838 -42.83 -10.44 -8.22
C GLY A 838 -43.80 -11.38 -8.94
N ASP A 839 -44.70 -10.85 -9.79
CA ASP A 839 -45.65 -11.65 -10.58
C ASP A 839 -45.12 -12.04 -11.98
N GLY A 840 -43.89 -11.66 -12.31
CA GLY A 840 -43.22 -11.98 -13.57
C GLY A 840 -43.48 -10.99 -14.71
N LYS A 841 -44.16 -9.86 -14.46
CA LYS A 841 -44.45 -8.84 -15.48
C LYS A 841 -43.78 -7.51 -15.13
N ALA A 842 -43.25 -6.83 -16.14
CA ALA A 842 -42.71 -5.49 -15.93
C ALA A 842 -43.80 -4.51 -15.45
N ASP A 843 -43.49 -3.82 -14.36
CA ASP A 843 -44.23 -2.66 -13.86
C ASP A 843 -43.55 -1.36 -14.37
N LEU A 844 -44.25 -0.23 -14.25
CA LEU A 844 -43.66 1.09 -14.47
C LEU A 844 -43.29 1.73 -13.13
N VAL A 845 -42.07 2.26 -13.01
CA VAL A 845 -41.62 3.09 -11.89
C VAL A 845 -41.36 4.51 -12.36
N ALA A 846 -41.89 5.51 -11.66
CA ALA A 846 -41.65 6.92 -11.91
C ALA A 846 -41.23 7.65 -10.63
N LYS A 847 -40.06 8.32 -10.67
CA LYS A 847 -39.54 9.16 -9.60
C LYS A 847 -39.68 10.63 -9.95
N GLU A 848 -40.52 11.34 -9.21
CA GLU A 848 -40.69 12.79 -9.37
C GLU A 848 -39.40 13.57 -9.00
N HIS A 849 -39.04 14.56 -9.81
CA HIS A 849 -37.98 15.54 -9.53
C HIS A 849 -38.49 16.70 -8.66
N THR A 850 -39.77 17.08 -8.85
CA THR A 850 -40.42 18.24 -8.22
C THR A 850 -41.65 17.80 -7.40
N GLY A 851 -42.38 18.75 -6.82
CA GLY A 851 -43.60 18.46 -6.05
C GLY A 851 -43.31 17.59 -4.81
N THR A 852 -43.95 16.42 -4.73
CA THR A 852 -43.77 15.45 -3.63
C THR A 852 -42.49 14.64 -3.70
N GLN A 853 -41.73 14.72 -4.80
CA GLN A 853 -40.49 13.97 -5.04
C GLN A 853 -40.62 12.46 -4.82
N ALA A 854 -41.83 11.93 -5.02
CA ALA A 854 -42.22 10.57 -4.68
C ALA A 854 -41.81 9.55 -5.74
N TRP A 855 -41.71 8.30 -5.31
CA TRP A 855 -41.66 7.10 -6.15
C TRP A 855 -43.07 6.55 -6.30
N LYS A 856 -43.54 6.49 -7.54
CA LYS A 856 -44.87 5.99 -7.93
C LYS A 856 -44.70 4.76 -8.81
N VAL A 857 -45.64 3.82 -8.70
CA VAL A 857 -45.64 2.57 -9.46
C VAL A 857 -46.97 2.42 -10.21
N ALA A 858 -46.93 1.85 -11.41
CA ALA A 858 -48.10 1.34 -12.12
C ALA A 858 -47.86 -0.12 -12.51
N LEU A 859 -48.69 -1.02 -11.97
CA LEU A 859 -48.45 -2.46 -12.06
C LEU A 859 -48.83 -3.02 -13.43
N GLY A 860 -48.03 -3.97 -13.92
CA GLY A 860 -48.27 -4.66 -15.18
C GLY A 860 -49.57 -5.47 -15.18
N THR A 861 -50.29 -5.49 -16.31
CA THR A 861 -51.48 -6.36 -16.48
C THR A 861 -51.26 -7.49 -17.47
N GLY A 862 -50.31 -7.33 -18.40
CA GLY A 862 -50.13 -8.14 -19.61
C GLY A 862 -50.60 -7.50 -20.90
N THR A 863 -51.28 -6.34 -20.84
CA THR A 863 -51.62 -5.53 -22.04
C THR A 863 -51.49 -4.02 -21.82
N GLY A 864 -50.95 -3.62 -20.66
CA GLY A 864 -50.89 -2.24 -20.17
C GLY A 864 -50.59 -2.21 -18.67
N PHE A 865 -50.86 -1.07 -18.02
CA PHE A 865 -50.45 -0.82 -16.63
C PHE A 865 -51.55 -0.13 -15.80
N VAL A 866 -51.60 -0.44 -14.50
CA VAL A 866 -52.58 0.12 -13.54
C VAL A 866 -51.86 0.96 -12.46
N PRO A 867 -52.03 2.30 -12.45
CA PRO A 867 -51.34 3.18 -11.51
C PRO A 867 -51.82 2.96 -10.08
N GLN A 868 -50.88 2.84 -9.15
CA GLN A 868 -51.18 2.65 -7.75
C GLN A 868 -51.65 3.96 -7.10
N THR A 869 -52.62 3.87 -6.18
CA THR A 869 -53.32 5.04 -5.60
C THR A 869 -52.48 5.85 -4.61
N SER A 870 -51.37 5.28 -4.16
CA SER A 870 -50.42 5.87 -3.23
C SER A 870 -48.99 5.76 -3.78
N ALA A 871 -48.13 6.69 -3.38
CA ALA A 871 -46.69 6.55 -3.61
C ALA A 871 -46.16 5.31 -2.87
N TRP A 872 -45.29 4.55 -3.53
CA TRP A 872 -44.62 3.38 -2.93
C TRP A 872 -43.45 3.78 -2.04
N LEU A 873 -42.90 4.98 -2.24
CA LEU A 873 -41.91 5.59 -1.35
C LEU A 873 -41.89 7.13 -1.49
N THR A 874 -41.64 7.82 -0.38
CA THR A 874 -41.44 9.28 -0.32
C THR A 874 -40.18 9.61 0.47
N SER A 875 -39.65 10.82 0.30
CA SER A 875 -38.52 11.36 1.11
C SER A 875 -37.19 10.59 0.99
N TRP A 876 -37.03 9.75 -0.03
CA TRP A 876 -35.81 8.99 -0.32
C TRP A 876 -35.30 9.30 -1.74
N ALA A 877 -33.98 9.45 -1.87
CA ALA A 877 -33.31 9.98 -3.07
C ALA A 877 -34.01 11.24 -3.63
N THR A 878 -34.26 12.21 -2.74
CA THR A 878 -35.11 13.38 -2.99
C THR A 878 -34.64 14.24 -4.17
N SER A 879 -33.34 14.51 -4.27
CA SER A 879 -32.73 15.34 -5.31
C SER A 879 -32.15 14.51 -6.47
N SER A 880 -32.83 14.43 -7.61
CA SER A 880 -32.36 13.71 -8.81
C SER A 880 -31.05 14.29 -9.41
N SER A 881 -30.68 15.53 -9.07
CA SER A 881 -29.37 16.10 -9.41
C SER A 881 -28.25 15.69 -8.45
N ALA A 882 -28.57 15.28 -7.23
CA ALA A 882 -27.61 14.77 -6.24
C ALA A 882 -27.43 13.25 -6.31
N TYR A 883 -28.36 12.50 -6.94
CA TYR A 883 -28.29 11.04 -7.05
C TYR A 883 -28.21 10.57 -8.50
N ARG A 884 -27.64 9.39 -8.72
CA ARG A 884 -27.86 8.57 -9.92
C ARG A 884 -28.71 7.38 -9.52
N LEU A 885 -29.78 7.13 -10.27
CA LEU A 885 -30.83 6.19 -9.91
C LEU A 885 -30.83 4.99 -10.86
N PHE A 886 -31.12 3.82 -10.31
CA PHE A 886 -31.26 2.55 -11.01
C PHE A 886 -32.40 1.74 -10.36
N VAL A 887 -32.88 0.72 -11.06
CA VAL A 887 -33.86 -0.25 -10.54
C VAL A 887 -33.32 -1.65 -10.85
N ALA A 888 -33.18 -2.49 -9.83
CA ALA A 888 -32.62 -3.84 -9.97
C ALA A 888 -32.97 -4.69 -8.74
N ASP A 889 -33.13 -6.01 -8.89
CA ASP A 889 -33.22 -6.92 -7.73
C ASP A 889 -31.85 -6.98 -7.05
N MET A 890 -31.74 -6.44 -5.83
CA MET A 890 -30.46 -6.32 -5.10
C MET A 890 -30.32 -7.33 -3.96
N ASP A 891 -31.41 -8.00 -3.61
CA ASP A 891 -31.51 -8.84 -2.42
C ASP A 891 -31.87 -10.31 -2.78
N GLY A 892 -32.34 -10.57 -4.00
CA GLY A 892 -32.59 -11.90 -4.55
C GLY A 892 -33.97 -12.48 -4.22
N ASP A 893 -34.97 -11.65 -3.91
CA ASP A 893 -36.33 -12.12 -3.58
C ASP A 893 -37.29 -12.19 -4.80
N GLY A 894 -36.80 -11.85 -5.99
CA GLY A 894 -37.55 -11.89 -7.24
C GLY A 894 -38.19 -10.56 -7.64
N LYS A 895 -37.94 -9.46 -6.92
CA LYS A 895 -38.49 -8.12 -7.20
C LYS A 895 -37.39 -7.11 -7.44
N ALA A 896 -37.61 -6.19 -8.36
CA ALA A 896 -36.67 -5.10 -8.56
C ALA A 896 -36.81 -4.03 -7.47
N ASP A 897 -35.68 -3.69 -6.87
CA ASP A 897 -35.51 -2.70 -5.81
C ASP A 897 -35.11 -1.33 -6.38
N LEU A 898 -35.20 -0.29 -5.56
CA LEU A 898 -34.66 1.03 -5.91
C LEU A 898 -33.21 1.16 -5.45
N VAL A 899 -32.34 1.65 -6.33
CA VAL A 899 -30.92 1.91 -6.02
C VAL A 899 -30.59 3.37 -6.32
N ALA A 900 -29.93 4.04 -5.38
CA ALA A 900 -29.47 5.41 -5.52
C ALA A 900 -27.99 5.54 -5.13
N ARG A 901 -27.17 6.07 -6.03
CA ARG A 901 -25.77 6.45 -5.78
C ARG A 901 -25.66 7.95 -5.64
N GLU A 902 -25.00 8.46 -4.62
CA GLU A 902 -24.74 9.90 -4.48
C GLU A 902 -23.72 10.40 -5.51
N ARG A 903 -23.92 11.61 -6.04
CA ARG A 903 -23.01 12.29 -6.99
C ARG A 903 -22.11 13.31 -6.29
N THR A 904 -22.55 13.84 -5.15
CA THR A 904 -21.88 14.89 -4.37
C THR A 904 -20.89 14.34 -3.35
N SER A 905 -21.12 13.12 -2.88
CA SER A 905 -20.16 12.32 -2.12
C SER A 905 -19.83 11.08 -2.96
N PRO A 906 -18.55 10.75 -3.23
CA PRO A 906 -18.21 9.44 -3.78
C PRO A 906 -18.60 8.32 -2.79
N GLY A 907 -18.61 7.06 -3.24
CA GLY A 907 -18.80 5.87 -2.39
C GLY A 907 -20.18 5.66 -1.73
N ALA A 908 -21.03 6.69 -1.59
CA ALA A 908 -22.32 6.56 -0.90
C ALA A 908 -23.41 5.95 -1.80
N TRP A 909 -23.84 4.73 -1.46
CA TRP A 909 -24.98 4.04 -2.06
C TRP A 909 -26.12 3.87 -1.05
N TYR A 910 -27.34 3.77 -1.58
CA TYR A 910 -28.57 3.57 -0.83
C TYR A 910 -29.45 2.60 -1.62
N VAL A 911 -30.07 1.63 -0.94
CA VAL A 911 -31.05 0.71 -1.52
C VAL A 911 -32.36 0.76 -0.71
N ALA A 912 -33.49 0.68 -1.41
CA ALA A 912 -34.81 0.55 -0.79
C ALA A 912 -35.53 -0.68 -1.39
N PRO A 913 -35.43 -1.86 -0.76
CA PRO A 913 -35.99 -3.09 -1.30
C PRO A 913 -37.51 -3.08 -1.46
N SER A 914 -38.00 -3.79 -2.46
CA SER A 914 -39.43 -3.91 -2.74
C SER A 914 -40.10 -4.97 -1.86
N SER A 915 -41.12 -4.57 -1.11
CA SER A 915 -42.04 -5.50 -0.46
C SER A 915 -43.10 -6.09 -1.40
N GLY A 916 -43.06 -5.75 -2.70
CA GLY A 916 -44.11 -6.03 -3.69
C GLY A 916 -45.36 -5.16 -3.56
N SER A 917 -45.38 -4.20 -2.63
CA SER A 917 -46.47 -3.22 -2.47
C SER A 917 -46.00 -1.81 -2.04
N ALA A 918 -44.73 -1.67 -1.66
CA ALA A 918 -44.04 -0.44 -1.29
C ALA A 918 -42.52 -0.71 -1.28
N PHE A 919 -41.70 0.32 -1.46
CA PHE A 919 -40.24 0.22 -1.28
C PHE A 919 -39.87 0.64 0.14
N VAL A 920 -39.03 -0.16 0.81
CA VAL A 920 -38.66 0.04 2.22
C VAL A 920 -37.21 0.54 2.31
N PRO A 921 -36.96 1.82 2.63
CA PRO A 921 -35.60 2.32 2.75
C PRO A 921 -34.85 1.62 3.88
N GLN A 922 -33.70 1.03 3.56
CA GLN A 922 -32.81 0.57 4.60
C GLN A 922 -32.19 1.78 5.30
N THR A 923 -32.22 1.80 6.64
CA THR A 923 -31.56 2.83 7.45
C THR A 923 -30.04 2.67 7.48
N ALA A 924 -29.54 1.51 7.03
CA ALA A 924 -28.15 1.35 6.67
C ALA A 924 -27.85 2.18 5.41
N ARG A 925 -26.95 3.16 5.52
CA ARG A 925 -26.14 3.55 4.36
C ARG A 925 -25.40 2.31 3.88
N LEU A 926 -25.42 2.06 2.58
CA LEU A 926 -24.34 1.34 1.92
C LEU A 926 -23.23 2.37 1.67
N ASP A 927 -22.65 2.83 2.78
CA ASP A 927 -21.35 3.49 2.81
C ASP A 927 -20.37 2.39 2.37
N ALA A 928 -19.74 2.51 1.20
CA ALA A 928 -18.90 1.44 0.61
C ALA A 928 -17.54 1.27 1.33
N ARG A 929 -17.53 1.34 2.67
CA ARG A 929 -16.49 1.98 3.49
C ARG A 929 -15.82 1.09 4.53
#